data_AF-A2FFK7-F1
#
_entry.id   AF-A2FFK7-F1
#
_cell.length_a   1.000
_cell.length_b   1.000
_cell.length_c   1.000
_cell.angle_alpha   90.00
_cell.angle_beta   90.00
_cell.angle_gamma   90.00
#
_symmetry.space_group_name_H-M   'P 1'
#
loop_
_entity.id
_entity.type
_entity.pdbx_description
1 polymer ?
#
loop_
_entity_poly.entity_id
_entity_poly.type
_entity_poly.pdbx_seq_one_letter_code
_entity_poly.pdbx_strand_id
1 'polypeptide(L)'
;MIIFLVLLYTNIDESCYSSDGKILTSVNDTSSDHRISSTCEIIQDKCFYELGTLNSFSFQENPNLTTIGEKSFYRCGNLIIINLSSCNKLTKISSEAFYECSKVNQILLPEGLLEIGDDAFRYNYQVTSIVIPASVKIIDKQAFYRCSKLQNVTFGEGSNLTFLEEIIFAHSSITSFQIPEKVSIVHGYAFTDRQLTSISVHPKNNYLTTNGNAVFSKNESILFFICNKIGYEIPNSVTAIGEYCFYQSSIQTIIVPVNVKKIEGYVFSSCNSLINVTFLGPIDYFGDRVFDDCSNLELIIFPNSPMTVQGYYFISTDMPKVNLSFTCKTLFSSASVARNTNVSILYLNEPNLIITPDRFIMSSDQTNIYEYWGYSYSITIPESVTKVKEKAFENSTVGNFYFTENSQITSIEDYAFRNCSKLRSFNYSFPNLQTLGMSSFKDCINLEDFTFSSPNLVIMTNTFENCIRLKNVINISNVPDNCFCGCANLEKVTIREGSKSIGIKSFENCSSLESIKITQSIQYILDYSFLYCKKLKSITFSETNLLDTFSINSISECESLTNISNFSSDKFKCIYNTIYQINNTKWELIFHLSPSKDKELNINCSVICSYSFNSSNNIEKINIKSDSVSVIEDYSFNKCLNLKYINFPLSVSDVEIDAFHECKSIRCPLIIENTSTDYIRMIAASGIPRRLMISCHIVHVSKESFKSQIFTSSFYTSILETSY
;
A
#
# COMPACT_ATOMS: atom_id res chain seq x y z
N MET A 1 -80.94 6.83 4.49
CA MET A 1 -81.53 8.17 4.69
C MET A 1 -80.51 9.00 5.48
N ILE A 2 -79.62 9.69 4.77
CA ILE A 2 -78.56 10.51 5.38
C ILE A 2 -79.11 11.93 5.47
N ILE A 3 -79.24 12.43 6.69
CA ILE A 3 -79.53 13.84 6.97
C ILE A 3 -78.33 14.63 6.44
N PHE A 4 -78.55 15.41 5.37
CA PHE A 4 -77.60 16.45 4.95
C PHE A 4 -77.62 17.52 6.04
N LEU A 5 -76.71 17.41 7.02
CA LEU A 5 -76.37 18.54 7.85
C LEU A 5 -75.66 19.53 6.92
N VAL A 6 -76.28 20.67 6.65
CA VAL A 6 -75.62 21.77 5.95
C VAL A 6 -74.49 22.25 6.87
N LEU A 7 -73.25 21.91 6.55
CA LEU A 7 -72.07 22.45 7.25
C LEU A 7 -72.05 23.97 7.04
N LEU A 8 -72.19 24.72 8.13
CA LEU A 8 -72.04 26.18 8.12
C LEU A 8 -70.57 26.51 8.34
N TYR A 9 -69.85 26.78 7.26
CA TYR A 9 -68.47 27.23 7.34
C TYR A 9 -68.38 28.70 7.76
N THR A 10 -67.50 29.00 8.71
CA THR A 10 -67.11 30.37 9.10
C THR A 10 -66.10 30.91 8.08
N ASN A 11 -66.32 32.13 7.56
CA ASN A 11 -65.30 32.79 6.74
C ASN A 11 -64.12 33.18 7.62
N ILE A 12 -62.90 32.89 7.18
CA ILE A 12 -61.69 33.35 7.87
C ILE A 12 -61.64 34.89 7.80
N ASP A 13 -61.30 35.53 8.92
CA ASP A 13 -61.20 36.99 9.04
C ASP A 13 -60.17 37.58 8.06
N GLU A 14 -60.45 38.76 7.50
CA GLU A 14 -59.56 39.44 6.55
C GLU A 14 -58.18 39.74 7.16
N SER A 15 -58.09 39.93 8.48
CA SER A 15 -56.83 40.14 9.20
C SER A 15 -55.89 38.94 9.19
N CYS A 16 -56.39 37.74 8.86
CA CYS A 16 -55.57 36.53 8.67
C CYS A 16 -54.90 36.48 7.29
N TYR A 17 -55.20 37.42 6.40
CA TYR A 17 -54.62 37.49 5.06
C TYR A 17 -53.62 38.65 4.93
N SER A 18 -52.73 38.54 3.95
CA SER A 18 -51.95 39.68 3.44
C SER A 18 -52.87 40.79 2.93
N SER A 19 -52.35 42.02 2.82
CA SER A 19 -53.12 43.19 2.39
C SER A 19 -53.75 43.06 0.99
N ASP A 20 -53.21 42.20 0.14
CA ASP A 20 -53.75 41.88 -1.19
C ASP A 20 -54.66 40.65 -1.21
N GLY A 21 -54.89 40.01 -0.05
CA GLY A 21 -55.74 38.84 0.11
C GLY A 21 -55.17 37.54 -0.47
N LYS A 22 -53.91 37.54 -0.92
CA LYS A 22 -53.28 36.42 -1.65
C LYS A 22 -52.60 35.40 -0.75
N ILE A 23 -52.16 35.79 0.44
CA ILE A 23 -51.45 34.91 1.36
C ILE A 23 -52.28 34.81 2.63
N LEU A 24 -52.67 33.59 3.02
CA LEU A 24 -53.25 33.32 4.32
C LEU A 24 -52.09 33.05 5.31
N THR A 25 -51.90 33.95 6.27
CA THR A 25 -50.67 34.01 7.09
C THR A 25 -50.78 33.20 8.38
N SER A 26 -51.91 33.28 9.09
CA SER A 26 -52.15 32.54 10.34
C SER A 26 -53.62 32.56 10.72
N VAL A 27 -54.15 31.42 11.16
CA VAL A 27 -55.53 31.26 11.63
C VAL A 27 -55.53 30.73 13.06
N ASN A 28 -55.94 31.60 14.00
CA ASN A 28 -56.10 31.26 15.42
C ASN A 28 -57.58 31.14 15.84
N ASP A 29 -58.51 31.28 14.89
CA ASP A 29 -59.94 31.15 15.14
C ASP A 29 -60.30 29.69 15.48
N THR A 30 -60.93 29.51 16.65
CA THR A 30 -61.32 28.22 17.22
C THR A 30 -62.59 27.63 16.60
N SER A 31 -63.20 28.29 15.62
CA SER A 31 -64.31 27.71 14.85
C SER A 31 -63.91 26.36 14.26
N SER A 32 -64.85 25.42 14.22
CA SER A 32 -64.58 24.05 13.77
C SER A 32 -64.44 23.91 12.26
N ASP A 33 -65.08 24.80 11.50
CA ASP A 33 -65.24 24.66 10.05
C ASP A 33 -64.91 25.98 9.36
N HIS A 34 -63.79 26.05 8.66
CA HIS A 34 -63.26 27.29 8.05
C HIS A 34 -63.48 27.34 6.55
N ARG A 35 -63.84 28.51 6.00
CA ARG A 35 -63.92 28.78 4.56
C ARG A 35 -62.84 29.77 4.15
N ILE A 36 -61.92 29.31 3.31
CA ILE A 36 -60.78 30.05 2.77
C ILE A 36 -61.23 30.88 1.55
N SER A 37 -60.73 32.10 1.45
CA SER A 37 -61.03 33.03 0.34
C SER A 37 -60.59 32.46 -1.01
N SER A 38 -61.37 32.73 -2.06
CA SER A 38 -61.02 32.39 -3.45
C SER A 38 -59.82 33.19 -3.97
N THR A 39 -59.51 34.34 -3.35
CA THR A 39 -58.33 35.17 -3.65
C THR A 39 -57.02 34.57 -3.11
N CYS A 40 -57.09 33.64 -2.17
CA CYS A 40 -55.92 33.02 -1.56
C CYS A 40 -55.15 32.20 -2.59
N GLU A 41 -53.89 32.57 -2.82
CA GLU A 41 -52.94 31.88 -3.67
C GLU A 41 -52.00 30.99 -2.82
N ILE A 42 -51.67 31.41 -1.59
CA ILE A 42 -50.73 30.70 -0.72
C ILE A 42 -51.30 30.55 0.68
N ILE A 43 -51.39 29.32 1.19
CA ILE A 43 -51.49 29.06 2.63
C ILE A 43 -50.06 29.03 3.16
N GLN A 44 -49.68 30.00 3.99
CA GLN A 44 -48.30 30.13 4.47
C GLN A 44 -47.92 28.99 5.43
N ASP A 45 -46.63 28.83 5.65
CA ASP A 45 -46.07 27.92 6.63
C ASP A 45 -46.73 28.13 8.00
N LYS A 46 -47.06 27.01 8.67
CA LYS A 46 -47.67 26.99 10.00
C LYS A 46 -49.01 27.74 10.14
N CYS A 47 -49.73 27.99 9.05
CA CYS A 47 -50.97 28.78 9.06
C CYS A 47 -52.04 28.29 10.05
N PHE A 48 -52.34 26.99 10.06
CA PHE A 48 -53.28 26.29 10.96
C PHE A 48 -52.53 25.37 11.95
N TYR A 49 -51.29 25.70 12.29
CA TYR A 49 -50.39 24.84 13.07
C TYR A 49 -51.00 24.44 14.42
N GLU A 50 -51.11 23.13 14.66
CA GLU A 50 -51.69 22.53 15.87
C GLU A 50 -53.11 23.02 16.18
N LEU A 51 -53.87 23.48 15.17
CA LEU A 51 -55.25 23.94 15.36
C LEU A 51 -56.19 22.74 15.60
N GLY A 52 -56.19 22.25 16.83
CA GLY A 52 -56.94 21.07 17.26
C GLY A 52 -58.46 21.23 17.18
N THR A 53 -59.00 22.44 16.99
CA THR A 53 -60.44 22.66 16.81
C THR A 53 -60.92 22.40 15.38
N LEU A 54 -60.02 22.40 14.40
CA LEU A 54 -60.36 22.28 12.98
C LEU A 54 -60.91 20.89 12.65
N ASN A 55 -62.21 20.81 12.35
CA ASN A 55 -62.90 19.61 11.88
C ASN A 55 -62.89 19.52 10.34
N SER A 56 -63.09 20.65 9.67
CA SER A 56 -63.08 20.71 8.21
C SER A 56 -62.70 22.10 7.68
N PHE A 57 -62.25 22.16 6.43
CA PHE A 57 -62.09 23.42 5.71
C PHE A 57 -62.70 23.33 4.32
N SER A 58 -63.06 24.47 3.75
CA SER A 58 -63.56 24.63 2.39
C SER A 58 -62.96 25.87 1.73
N PHE A 59 -63.22 26.04 0.45
CA PHE A 59 -62.86 27.23 -0.31
C PHE A 59 -64.11 27.91 -0.86
N GLN A 60 -64.06 29.23 -1.03
CA GLN A 60 -65.00 29.92 -1.90
C GLN A 60 -64.89 29.40 -3.35
N GLU A 61 -65.92 29.63 -4.16
CA GLU A 61 -65.96 29.17 -5.55
C GLU A 61 -64.74 29.65 -6.35
N ASN A 62 -64.17 28.76 -7.18
CA ASN A 62 -63.00 29.00 -8.02
C ASN A 62 -61.74 29.45 -7.26
N PRO A 63 -61.20 28.65 -6.32
CA PRO A 63 -60.01 29.02 -5.56
C PRO A 63 -58.77 29.23 -6.44
N ASN A 64 -57.98 30.25 -6.11
CA ASN A 64 -56.70 30.56 -6.78
C ASN A 64 -55.47 29.90 -6.13
N LEU A 65 -55.67 28.99 -5.19
CA LEU A 65 -54.61 28.38 -4.39
C LEU A 65 -53.57 27.70 -5.29
N THR A 66 -52.30 28.12 -5.19
CA THR A 66 -51.15 27.54 -5.90
C THR A 66 -50.24 26.74 -4.98
N THR A 67 -50.20 27.04 -3.68
CA THR A 67 -49.25 26.44 -2.73
C THR A 67 -49.82 26.30 -1.33
N ILE A 68 -49.56 25.14 -0.71
CA ILE A 68 -49.75 24.90 0.72
C ILE A 68 -48.36 24.81 1.37
N GLY A 69 -48.10 25.70 2.33
CA GLY A 69 -46.81 25.89 2.99
C GLY A 69 -46.45 24.80 3.99
N GLU A 70 -45.20 24.83 4.44
CA GLU A 70 -44.60 23.86 5.35
C GLU A 70 -45.35 23.83 6.68
N LYS A 71 -45.68 22.64 7.19
CA LYS A 71 -46.38 22.48 8.48
C LYS A 71 -47.72 23.26 8.59
N SER A 72 -48.33 23.66 7.47
CA SER A 72 -49.48 24.57 7.46
C SER A 72 -50.71 24.02 8.18
N PHE A 73 -50.96 22.71 8.16
CA PHE A 73 -52.00 22.01 8.92
C PHE A 73 -51.37 20.95 9.86
N TYR A 74 -50.14 21.19 10.32
CA TYR A 74 -49.42 20.26 11.18
C TYR A 74 -50.23 19.95 12.44
N ARG A 75 -50.47 18.66 12.71
CA ARG A 75 -51.20 18.16 13.89
C ARG A 75 -52.60 18.76 14.06
N CYS A 76 -53.30 19.07 12.97
CA CYS A 76 -54.75 19.34 13.01
C CYS A 76 -55.53 18.04 13.31
N GLY A 77 -55.45 17.54 14.55
CA GLY A 77 -55.87 16.19 14.93
C GLY A 77 -57.38 15.91 14.84
N ASN A 78 -58.21 16.94 14.70
CA ASN A 78 -59.65 16.79 14.50
C ASN A 78 -60.09 16.81 13.02
N LEU A 79 -59.19 17.14 12.10
CA LEU A 79 -59.49 17.26 10.68
C LEU A 79 -59.93 15.90 10.13
N ILE A 80 -61.09 15.85 9.48
CA ILE A 80 -61.71 14.59 9.01
C ILE A 80 -61.41 14.34 7.53
N ILE A 81 -61.40 15.39 6.71
CA ILE A 81 -61.25 15.31 5.25
C ILE A 81 -60.29 16.41 4.80
N ILE A 82 -59.34 16.06 3.95
CA ILE A 82 -58.52 17.00 3.20
C ILE A 82 -59.11 17.07 1.79
N ASN A 83 -59.98 18.06 1.53
CA ASN A 83 -60.62 18.23 0.23
C ASN A 83 -59.99 19.40 -0.54
N LEU A 84 -59.09 19.07 -1.46
CA LEU A 84 -58.41 20.01 -2.33
C LEU A 84 -58.89 19.90 -3.78
N SER A 85 -59.91 19.10 -4.07
CA SER A 85 -60.35 18.76 -5.44
C SER A 85 -60.77 19.96 -6.31
N SER A 86 -61.21 21.08 -5.69
CA SER A 86 -61.56 22.31 -6.40
C SER A 86 -60.37 23.23 -6.70
N CYS A 87 -59.19 22.95 -6.14
CA CYS A 87 -57.99 23.78 -6.24
C CYS A 87 -57.17 23.46 -7.50
N ASN A 88 -57.75 23.67 -8.69
CA ASN A 88 -57.13 23.30 -9.97
C ASN A 88 -55.82 24.06 -10.32
N LYS A 89 -55.46 25.09 -9.55
CA LYS A 89 -54.19 25.84 -9.68
C LYS A 89 -53.13 25.38 -8.68
N LEU A 90 -53.47 24.47 -7.75
CA LEU A 90 -52.57 24.01 -6.71
C LEU A 90 -51.48 23.17 -7.36
N THR A 91 -50.23 23.62 -7.23
CA THR A 91 -49.08 22.95 -7.82
C THR A 91 -48.22 22.24 -6.78
N LYS A 92 -48.26 22.68 -5.51
CA LYS A 92 -47.37 22.18 -4.46
C LYS A 92 -48.04 22.06 -3.10
N ILE A 93 -47.87 20.90 -2.46
CA ILE A 93 -48.10 20.67 -1.03
C ILE A 93 -46.71 20.49 -0.40
N SER A 94 -46.30 21.43 0.44
CA SER A 94 -44.95 21.46 1.01
C SER A 94 -44.76 20.46 2.16
N SER A 95 -43.52 20.34 2.65
CA SER A 95 -43.16 19.36 3.67
C SER A 95 -43.99 19.48 4.94
N GLU A 96 -44.37 18.33 5.50
CA GLU A 96 -45.16 18.20 6.73
C GLU A 96 -46.52 18.95 6.71
N ALA A 97 -47.02 19.39 5.55
CA ALA A 97 -48.19 20.26 5.46
C ALA A 97 -49.43 19.71 6.18
N PHE A 98 -49.67 18.40 6.14
CA PHE A 98 -50.75 17.70 6.84
C PHE A 98 -50.23 16.58 7.74
N TYR A 99 -49.06 16.79 8.34
CA TYR A 99 -48.44 15.84 9.25
C TYR A 99 -49.34 15.57 10.47
N GLU A 100 -49.57 14.30 10.79
CA GLU A 100 -50.30 13.85 11.99
C GLU A 100 -51.73 14.44 12.10
N CYS A 101 -52.41 14.67 10.98
CA CYS A 101 -53.85 14.93 10.95
C CYS A 101 -54.62 13.61 11.20
N SER A 102 -54.49 13.09 12.42
CA SER A 102 -54.75 11.69 12.79
C SER A 102 -56.17 11.15 12.54
N LYS A 103 -57.18 12.02 12.33
CA LYS A 103 -58.56 11.65 12.00
C LYS A 103 -58.90 11.72 10.51
N VAL A 104 -57.99 12.19 9.66
CA VAL A 104 -58.23 12.31 8.22
C VAL A 104 -58.45 10.93 7.64
N ASN A 105 -59.66 10.69 7.12
CA ASN A 105 -60.05 9.42 6.51
C ASN A 105 -60.11 9.49 4.98
N GLN A 106 -60.08 10.69 4.41
CA GLN A 106 -60.17 10.93 2.98
C GLN A 106 -59.31 12.12 2.56
N ILE A 107 -58.52 11.92 1.50
CA ILE A 107 -57.69 12.95 0.86
C ILE A 107 -58.13 13.03 -0.61
N LEU A 108 -58.53 14.22 -1.06
CA LEU A 108 -58.93 14.49 -2.44
C LEU A 108 -57.98 15.53 -3.04
N LEU A 109 -57.05 15.08 -3.88
CA LEU A 109 -56.06 15.93 -4.55
C LEU A 109 -56.62 16.49 -5.86
N PRO A 110 -56.27 17.73 -6.26
CA PRO A 110 -56.71 18.33 -7.53
C PRO A 110 -55.83 17.91 -8.71
N GLU A 111 -56.42 17.93 -9.90
CA GLU A 111 -55.64 17.93 -11.14
C GLU A 111 -54.76 19.19 -11.20
N GLY A 112 -53.54 19.05 -11.74
CA GLY A 112 -52.56 20.14 -11.80
C GLY A 112 -51.52 20.13 -10.68
N LEU A 113 -51.75 19.34 -9.60
CA LEU A 113 -50.76 19.13 -8.55
C LEU A 113 -49.48 18.51 -9.10
N LEU A 114 -48.33 19.11 -8.81
CA LEU A 114 -47.01 18.69 -9.34
C LEU A 114 -46.15 18.02 -8.27
N GLU A 115 -46.23 18.47 -7.01
CA GLU A 115 -45.32 18.07 -5.94
C GLU A 115 -46.06 17.82 -4.62
N ILE A 116 -45.76 16.67 -4.00
CA ILE A 116 -46.10 16.33 -2.61
C ILE A 116 -44.77 16.23 -1.84
N GLY A 117 -44.56 17.14 -0.90
CA GLY A 117 -43.31 17.27 -0.16
C GLY A 117 -43.08 16.20 0.91
N ASP A 118 -41.89 16.26 1.52
CA ASP A 118 -41.43 15.32 2.54
C ASP A 118 -42.40 15.27 3.73
N ASP A 119 -42.72 14.08 4.21
CA ASP A 119 -43.62 13.87 5.35
C ASP A 119 -45.03 14.52 5.22
N ALA A 120 -45.45 15.00 4.03
CA ALA A 120 -46.63 15.86 3.85
C ALA A 120 -47.93 15.27 4.43
N PHE A 121 -48.11 13.94 4.36
CA PHE A 121 -49.25 13.22 4.92
C PHE A 121 -48.82 12.13 5.92
N ARG A 122 -47.64 12.25 6.53
CA ARG A 122 -47.16 11.31 7.54
C ARG A 122 -48.13 11.20 8.72
N TYR A 123 -48.27 10.00 9.29
CA TYR A 123 -49.12 9.71 10.45
C TYR A 123 -50.62 10.03 10.26
N ASN A 124 -51.13 10.01 9.02
CA ASN A 124 -52.56 10.06 8.72
C ASN A 124 -53.19 8.66 8.87
N TYR A 125 -53.43 8.24 10.12
CA TYR A 125 -53.74 6.86 10.48
C TYR A 125 -55.08 6.31 9.94
N GLN A 126 -56.03 7.16 9.49
CA GLN A 126 -57.36 6.71 9.05
C GLN A 126 -57.55 6.63 7.54
N VAL A 127 -56.62 7.18 6.74
CA VAL A 127 -56.74 7.14 5.26
C VAL A 127 -56.65 5.69 4.79
N THR A 128 -57.62 5.25 3.99
CA THR A 128 -57.68 3.88 3.45
C THR A 128 -57.30 3.80 1.98
N SER A 129 -57.51 4.87 1.23
CA SER A 129 -57.16 4.95 -0.18
C SER A 129 -56.80 6.36 -0.60
N ILE A 130 -55.98 6.48 -1.64
CA ILE A 130 -55.66 7.75 -2.27
C ILE A 130 -55.49 7.58 -3.78
N VAL A 131 -55.99 8.57 -4.52
CA VAL A 131 -55.75 8.73 -5.96
C VAL A 131 -54.75 9.87 -6.14
N ILE A 132 -53.58 9.55 -6.70
CA ILE A 132 -52.56 10.54 -7.06
C ILE A 132 -52.85 11.04 -8.49
N PRO A 133 -53.08 12.36 -8.70
CA PRO A 133 -53.34 12.93 -10.02
C PRO A 133 -52.20 12.67 -11.01
N ALA A 134 -52.52 12.55 -12.31
CA ALA A 134 -51.52 12.25 -13.33
C ALA A 134 -50.45 13.35 -13.49
N SER A 135 -50.75 14.58 -13.07
CA SER A 135 -49.85 15.72 -13.09
C SER A 135 -48.70 15.62 -12.10
N VAL A 136 -48.81 14.80 -11.04
CA VAL A 136 -47.81 14.70 -9.99
C VAL A 136 -46.51 14.13 -10.56
N LYS A 137 -45.42 14.87 -10.35
CA LYS A 137 -44.07 14.52 -10.81
C LYS A 137 -43.20 14.00 -9.67
N ILE A 138 -43.43 14.51 -8.46
CA ILE A 138 -42.61 14.24 -7.27
C ILE A 138 -43.54 13.90 -6.11
N ILE A 139 -43.25 12.77 -5.47
CA ILE A 139 -43.71 12.42 -4.13
C ILE A 139 -42.42 12.20 -3.35
N ASP A 140 -42.11 13.13 -2.46
CA ASP A 140 -40.86 13.12 -1.72
C ASP A 140 -40.87 12.03 -0.63
N LYS A 141 -39.72 11.86 0.02
CA LYS A 141 -39.49 10.88 1.09
C LYS A 141 -40.61 10.91 2.14
N GLN A 142 -40.97 9.75 2.68
CA GLN A 142 -41.91 9.60 3.80
C GLN A 142 -43.31 10.26 3.64
N ALA A 143 -43.71 10.73 2.45
CA ALA A 143 -44.94 11.51 2.28
C ALA A 143 -46.20 10.83 2.85
N PHE A 144 -46.28 9.49 2.81
CA PHE A 144 -47.37 8.70 3.38
C PHE A 144 -46.89 7.73 4.48
N TYR A 145 -45.76 8.04 5.13
CA TYR A 145 -45.19 7.22 6.20
C TYR A 145 -46.19 6.97 7.33
N ARG A 146 -46.35 5.70 7.72
CA ARG A 146 -47.29 5.28 8.78
C ARG A 146 -48.74 5.76 8.58
N CYS A 147 -49.17 5.90 7.32
CA CYS A 147 -50.60 5.85 6.99
C CYS A 147 -51.11 4.42 7.17
N SER A 148 -51.24 3.98 8.43
CA SER A 148 -51.33 2.56 8.79
C SER A 148 -52.53 1.82 8.23
N LYS A 149 -53.60 2.53 7.84
CA LYS A 149 -54.79 1.95 7.20
C LYS A 149 -54.81 2.09 5.67
N LEU A 150 -53.80 2.73 5.07
CA LEU A 150 -53.74 2.94 3.63
C LEU A 150 -53.55 1.59 2.95
N GLN A 151 -54.54 1.17 2.17
CA GLN A 151 -54.58 -0.12 1.48
C GLN A 151 -54.41 0.05 -0.03
N ASN A 152 -54.94 1.14 -0.59
CA ASN A 152 -55.01 1.34 -2.03
C ASN A 152 -54.40 2.69 -2.43
N VAL A 153 -53.40 2.65 -3.31
CA VAL A 153 -52.82 3.83 -3.96
C VAL A 153 -52.97 3.63 -5.46
N THR A 154 -53.65 4.56 -6.13
CA THR A 154 -53.80 4.56 -7.59
C THR A 154 -53.29 5.87 -8.18
N PHE A 155 -52.94 5.84 -9.46
CA PHE A 155 -52.47 7.00 -10.20
C PHE A 155 -53.44 7.30 -11.34
N GLY A 156 -53.63 8.58 -11.64
CA GLY A 156 -54.34 9.00 -12.86
C GLY A 156 -53.64 8.47 -14.12
N GLU A 157 -54.41 8.21 -15.19
CA GLU A 157 -53.87 7.68 -16.44
C GLU A 157 -52.80 8.63 -17.03
N GLY A 158 -51.66 8.07 -17.44
CA GLY A 158 -50.56 8.87 -17.99
C GLY A 158 -49.73 9.59 -16.93
N SER A 159 -49.61 9.02 -15.74
CA SER A 159 -48.88 9.57 -14.60
C SER A 159 -47.48 10.07 -14.96
N ASN A 160 -47.13 11.25 -14.44
CA ASN A 160 -45.84 11.91 -14.64
C ASN A 160 -44.79 11.60 -13.57
N LEU A 161 -45.10 10.71 -12.62
CA LEU A 161 -44.17 10.32 -11.56
C LEU A 161 -42.98 9.57 -12.15
N THR A 162 -41.77 9.98 -11.81
CA THR A 162 -40.52 9.45 -12.41
C THR A 162 -39.77 8.47 -11.51
N PHE A 163 -39.99 8.49 -10.19
CA PHE A 163 -39.34 7.57 -9.25
C PHE A 163 -40.23 7.35 -8.02
N LEU A 164 -39.99 6.26 -7.32
CA LEU A 164 -40.53 6.01 -5.97
C LEU A 164 -39.39 6.15 -4.97
N GLU A 165 -39.44 7.23 -4.19
CA GLU A 165 -38.51 7.52 -3.10
C GLU A 165 -38.56 6.52 -1.96
N GLU A 166 -37.54 6.64 -1.11
CA GLU A 166 -37.45 5.93 0.16
C GLU A 166 -38.67 6.17 1.05
N ILE A 167 -39.18 5.07 1.63
CA ILE A 167 -40.06 5.09 2.80
C ILE A 167 -41.44 5.75 2.52
N ILE A 168 -41.78 6.13 1.27
CA ILE A 168 -43.03 6.84 0.92
C ILE A 168 -44.25 6.15 1.54
N PHE A 169 -44.39 4.82 1.37
CA PHE A 169 -45.56 4.05 1.81
C PHE A 169 -45.22 3.03 2.92
N ALA A 170 -44.12 3.26 3.63
CA ALA A 170 -43.68 2.45 4.75
C ALA A 170 -44.74 2.36 5.86
N HIS A 171 -44.90 1.17 6.44
CA HIS A 171 -45.89 0.87 7.49
C HIS A 171 -47.34 1.25 7.11
N SER A 172 -47.70 1.00 5.85
CA SER A 172 -49.07 1.04 5.34
C SER A 172 -49.67 -0.37 5.29
N SER A 173 -50.98 -0.47 5.06
CA SER A 173 -51.68 -1.75 4.85
C SER A 173 -51.76 -2.16 3.37
N ILE A 174 -50.84 -1.67 2.52
CA ILE A 174 -50.83 -1.97 1.08
C ILE A 174 -50.41 -3.41 0.85
N THR A 175 -51.26 -4.20 0.20
CA THR A 175 -50.99 -5.61 -0.14
C THR A 175 -50.60 -5.80 -1.60
N SER A 176 -51.03 -4.89 -2.49
CA SER A 176 -50.68 -4.85 -3.91
C SER A 176 -50.40 -3.43 -4.38
N PHE A 177 -49.41 -3.26 -5.26
CA PHE A 177 -49.08 -1.96 -5.84
C PHE A 177 -48.76 -2.07 -7.34
N GLN A 178 -49.26 -1.12 -8.14
CA GLN A 178 -48.92 -1.01 -9.56
C GLN A 178 -48.05 0.23 -9.79
N ILE A 179 -46.84 0.02 -10.30
CA ILE A 179 -45.89 1.08 -10.63
C ILE A 179 -46.37 1.82 -11.90
N PRO A 180 -46.51 3.15 -11.89
CA PRO A 180 -47.06 3.92 -13.02
C PRO A 180 -46.10 4.04 -14.22
N GLU A 181 -46.59 4.64 -15.31
CA GLU A 181 -45.99 4.63 -16.66
C GLU A 181 -44.57 5.18 -16.75
N LYS A 182 -44.26 6.25 -16.02
CA LYS A 182 -42.98 6.97 -16.18
C LYS A 182 -41.97 6.70 -15.07
N VAL A 183 -42.31 5.86 -14.09
CA VAL A 183 -41.39 5.50 -13.02
C VAL A 183 -40.25 4.67 -13.59
N SER A 184 -39.02 5.16 -13.44
CA SER A 184 -37.79 4.52 -13.91
C SER A 184 -36.95 3.90 -12.80
N ILE A 185 -37.18 4.30 -11.55
CA ILE A 185 -36.44 3.82 -10.38
C ILE A 185 -37.43 3.59 -9.23
N VAL A 186 -37.26 2.47 -8.52
CA VAL A 186 -37.97 2.16 -7.29
C VAL A 186 -36.93 1.93 -6.20
N HIS A 187 -36.91 2.76 -5.16
CA HIS A 187 -36.04 2.48 -4.01
C HIS A 187 -36.49 1.20 -3.31
N GLY A 188 -35.52 0.35 -2.93
CA GLY A 188 -35.77 -0.90 -2.22
C GLY A 188 -36.51 -0.74 -0.88
N TYR A 189 -36.55 0.49 -0.38
CA TYR A 189 -37.17 0.88 0.89
C TYR A 189 -38.47 1.69 0.76
N ALA A 190 -39.07 1.78 -0.44
CA ALA A 190 -40.35 2.47 -0.64
C ALA A 190 -41.51 1.83 0.14
N PHE A 191 -41.45 0.50 0.35
CA PHE A 191 -42.46 -0.31 1.05
C PHE A 191 -41.76 -1.18 2.11
N THR A 192 -41.86 -0.79 3.38
CA THR A 192 -41.10 -1.39 4.49
C THR A 192 -41.92 -2.38 5.30
N ASP A 193 -43.22 -2.45 5.01
CA ASP A 193 -44.17 -3.36 5.65
C ASP A 193 -44.12 -4.73 4.95
N ARG A 194 -44.25 -5.80 5.73
CA ARG A 194 -44.26 -7.19 5.23
C ARG A 194 -45.60 -7.59 4.60
N GLN A 195 -46.56 -6.66 4.49
CA GLN A 195 -47.87 -6.91 3.89
C GLN A 195 -47.89 -6.90 2.36
N LEU A 196 -46.93 -6.25 1.69
CA LEU A 196 -46.90 -6.20 0.23
C LEU A 196 -46.57 -7.59 -0.33
N THR A 197 -47.55 -8.21 -0.97
CA THR A 197 -47.45 -9.57 -1.53
C THR A 197 -47.45 -9.60 -3.05
N SER A 198 -47.91 -8.52 -3.70
CA SER A 198 -47.96 -8.40 -5.15
C SER A 198 -47.46 -7.03 -5.62
N ILE A 199 -46.61 -7.03 -6.65
CA ILE A 199 -46.19 -5.81 -7.34
C ILE A 199 -46.31 -6.03 -8.84
N SER A 200 -46.78 -5.01 -9.56
CA SER A 200 -46.86 -5.02 -11.02
C SER A 200 -46.35 -3.70 -11.58
N VAL A 201 -45.98 -3.70 -12.85
CA VAL A 201 -45.59 -2.48 -13.59
C VAL A 201 -46.67 -2.20 -14.65
N HIS A 202 -47.04 -0.93 -14.80
CA HIS A 202 -48.04 -0.53 -15.79
C HIS A 202 -47.58 -0.92 -17.22
N PRO A 203 -48.46 -1.45 -18.09
CA PRO A 203 -48.07 -1.94 -19.42
C PRO A 203 -47.36 -0.92 -20.33
N LYS A 204 -47.66 0.38 -20.16
CA LYS A 204 -47.02 1.49 -20.89
C LYS A 204 -45.66 1.93 -20.30
N ASN A 205 -45.16 1.27 -19.25
CA ASN A 205 -43.87 1.60 -18.66
C ASN A 205 -42.71 1.00 -19.49
N ASN A 206 -41.82 1.88 -19.94
CA ASN A 206 -40.69 1.55 -20.81
C ASN A 206 -39.36 1.37 -20.06
N TYR A 207 -39.35 1.59 -18.75
CA TYR A 207 -38.13 1.61 -17.92
C TYR A 207 -38.00 0.39 -17.02
N LEU A 208 -39.13 -0.16 -16.57
CA LEU A 208 -39.20 -1.24 -15.60
C LEU A 208 -39.94 -2.46 -16.15
N THR A 209 -39.66 -3.60 -15.54
CA THR A 209 -40.40 -4.85 -15.74
C THR A 209 -40.49 -5.59 -14.41
N THR A 210 -41.38 -6.57 -14.33
CA THR A 210 -41.50 -7.47 -13.18
C THR A 210 -41.28 -8.90 -13.60
N ASN A 211 -40.54 -9.65 -12.79
CA ASN A 211 -40.42 -11.10 -12.92
C ASN A 211 -40.68 -11.72 -11.54
N GLY A 212 -41.78 -12.46 -11.43
CA GLY A 212 -42.29 -12.96 -10.14
C GLY A 212 -42.67 -11.81 -9.21
N ASN A 213 -42.09 -11.79 -8.02
CA ASN A 213 -42.29 -10.80 -6.96
C ASN A 213 -41.28 -9.64 -6.99
N ALA A 214 -40.47 -9.54 -8.04
CA ALA A 214 -39.36 -8.59 -8.12
C ALA A 214 -39.52 -7.57 -9.25
N VAL A 215 -38.97 -6.38 -9.04
CA VAL A 215 -38.95 -5.24 -9.96
C VAL A 215 -37.54 -5.06 -10.49
N PHE A 216 -37.43 -4.98 -11.81
CA PHE A 216 -36.17 -4.83 -12.52
C PHE A 216 -36.20 -3.64 -13.48
N SER A 217 -35.01 -3.21 -13.91
CA SER A 217 -34.87 -2.44 -15.16
C SER A 217 -35.46 -3.20 -16.34
N LYS A 218 -35.85 -2.49 -17.42
CA LYS A 218 -36.54 -3.08 -18.58
C LYS A 218 -35.78 -4.25 -19.22
N ASN A 219 -34.44 -4.17 -19.21
CA ASN A 219 -33.53 -5.19 -19.72
C ASN A 219 -33.10 -6.23 -18.66
N GLU A 220 -33.69 -6.21 -17.47
CA GLU A 220 -33.41 -7.10 -16.33
C GLU A 220 -31.99 -7.02 -15.75
N SER A 221 -31.22 -5.99 -16.11
CA SER A 221 -29.83 -5.80 -15.63
C SER A 221 -29.69 -5.24 -14.22
N ILE A 222 -30.73 -4.57 -13.68
CA ILE A 222 -30.73 -4.00 -12.33
C ILE A 222 -31.94 -4.56 -11.57
N LEU A 223 -31.70 -5.09 -10.37
CA LEU A 223 -32.74 -5.55 -9.45
C LEU A 223 -33.00 -4.46 -8.40
N PHE A 224 -34.21 -3.86 -8.44
CA PHE A 224 -34.54 -2.69 -7.62
C PHE A 224 -35.26 -3.05 -6.31
N PHE A 225 -36.23 -3.96 -6.38
CA PHE A 225 -37.13 -4.24 -5.26
C PHE A 225 -37.69 -5.66 -5.35
N ILE A 226 -37.98 -6.28 -4.19
CA ILE A 226 -38.60 -7.59 -4.09
C ILE A 226 -39.70 -7.53 -3.04
N CYS A 227 -40.93 -7.89 -3.39
CA CYS A 227 -42.01 -8.09 -2.41
C CYS A 227 -41.96 -9.50 -1.81
N ASN A 228 -42.50 -9.71 -0.61
CA ASN A 228 -42.47 -11.01 0.09
C ASN A 228 -41.08 -11.69 0.09
N LYS A 229 -40.10 -11.07 0.76
CA LYS A 229 -38.68 -11.45 0.72
C LYS A 229 -38.36 -12.75 1.51
N ILE A 230 -39.00 -13.86 1.16
CA ILE A 230 -38.84 -15.20 1.76
C ILE A 230 -38.12 -16.11 0.75
N GLY A 231 -36.80 -15.96 0.63
CA GLY A 231 -35.99 -16.68 -0.37
C GLY A 231 -36.08 -16.06 -1.77
N TYR A 232 -34.93 -15.86 -2.41
CA TYR A 232 -34.87 -15.31 -3.76
C TYR A 232 -33.59 -15.75 -4.47
N GLU A 233 -33.72 -16.19 -5.72
CA GLU A 233 -32.60 -16.49 -6.60
C GLU A 233 -32.36 -15.30 -7.53
N ILE A 234 -31.19 -14.67 -7.44
CA ILE A 234 -30.84 -13.54 -8.30
C ILE A 234 -30.54 -14.07 -9.71
N PRO A 235 -31.27 -13.63 -10.76
CA PRO A 235 -31.03 -14.08 -12.11
C PRO A 235 -29.64 -13.68 -12.64
N ASN A 236 -29.08 -14.49 -13.55
CA ASN A 236 -27.80 -14.20 -14.18
C ASN A 236 -27.81 -12.96 -15.09
N SER A 237 -28.97 -12.44 -15.48
CA SER A 237 -29.09 -11.17 -16.21
C SER A 237 -28.70 -9.95 -15.36
N VAL A 238 -28.75 -10.08 -14.02
CA VAL A 238 -28.50 -8.98 -13.09
C VAL A 238 -27.01 -8.66 -13.03
N THR A 239 -26.72 -7.38 -13.22
CA THR A 239 -25.38 -6.78 -13.13
C THR A 239 -25.25 -5.84 -11.94
N ALA A 240 -26.36 -5.32 -11.41
CA ALA A 240 -26.40 -4.46 -10.23
C ALA A 240 -27.58 -4.78 -9.31
N ILE A 241 -27.35 -4.72 -7.99
CA ILE A 241 -28.39 -4.82 -6.96
C ILE A 241 -28.61 -3.45 -6.36
N GLY A 242 -29.81 -2.91 -6.51
CA GLY A 242 -30.19 -1.55 -6.10
C GLY A 242 -30.27 -1.38 -4.59
N GLU A 243 -30.21 -0.11 -4.16
CA GLU A 243 -30.18 0.27 -2.75
C GLU A 243 -31.39 -0.28 -1.98
N TYR A 244 -31.15 -0.79 -0.76
CA TYR A 244 -32.17 -1.40 0.10
C TYR A 244 -32.95 -2.60 -0.51
N CYS A 245 -32.53 -3.18 -1.64
CA CYS A 245 -33.29 -4.22 -2.35
C CYS A 245 -33.74 -5.38 -1.43
N PHE A 246 -32.85 -5.87 -0.56
CA PHE A 246 -33.14 -6.94 0.41
C PHE A 246 -33.40 -6.43 1.83
N TYR A 247 -33.45 -5.12 2.08
CA TYR A 247 -33.64 -4.55 3.41
C TYR A 247 -34.75 -5.23 4.22
N GLN A 248 -34.46 -5.60 5.47
CA GLN A 248 -35.36 -6.31 6.41
C GLN A 248 -35.94 -7.65 5.92
N SER A 249 -35.33 -8.26 4.92
CA SER A 249 -35.72 -9.58 4.42
C SER A 249 -35.51 -10.68 5.45
N SER A 250 -36.34 -11.72 5.36
CA SER A 250 -36.20 -12.97 6.12
C SER A 250 -35.42 -14.06 5.36
N ILE A 251 -34.65 -13.69 4.33
CA ILE A 251 -33.75 -14.63 3.65
C ILE A 251 -32.72 -15.18 4.65
N GLN A 252 -32.43 -16.49 4.54
CA GLN A 252 -31.41 -17.14 5.36
C GLN A 252 -30.08 -17.30 4.63
N THR A 253 -30.14 -17.50 3.32
CA THR A 253 -28.95 -17.62 2.48
C THR A 253 -29.18 -16.87 1.18
N ILE A 254 -28.10 -16.36 0.60
CA ILE A 254 -28.16 -15.79 -0.75
C ILE A 254 -26.88 -16.06 -1.53
N ILE A 255 -27.05 -16.35 -2.81
CA ILE A 255 -25.98 -16.52 -3.78
C ILE A 255 -26.04 -15.36 -4.76
N VAL A 256 -24.96 -14.60 -4.84
CA VAL A 256 -24.80 -13.47 -5.77
C VAL A 256 -24.06 -13.98 -7.01
N PRO A 257 -24.69 -13.96 -8.21
CA PRO A 257 -24.12 -14.58 -9.41
C PRO A 257 -22.93 -13.80 -9.98
N VAL A 258 -22.16 -14.46 -10.85
CA VAL A 258 -20.89 -13.96 -11.41
C VAL A 258 -20.99 -12.62 -12.15
N ASN A 259 -22.17 -12.32 -12.68
CA ASN A 259 -22.42 -11.14 -13.49
C ASN A 259 -22.72 -9.89 -12.66
N VAL A 260 -23.02 -10.02 -11.36
CA VAL A 260 -23.21 -8.86 -10.49
C VAL A 260 -21.87 -8.19 -10.27
N LYS A 261 -21.78 -6.92 -10.66
CA LYS A 261 -20.60 -6.07 -10.51
C LYS A 261 -20.79 -4.97 -9.49
N LYS A 262 -22.05 -4.57 -9.25
CA LYS A 262 -22.37 -3.48 -8.32
C LYS A 262 -23.39 -3.93 -7.29
N ILE A 263 -23.10 -3.67 -6.02
CA ILE A 263 -24.03 -3.84 -4.90
C ILE A 263 -24.13 -2.48 -4.22
N GLU A 264 -25.29 -1.84 -4.27
CA GLU A 264 -25.49 -0.50 -3.67
C GLU A 264 -25.53 -0.55 -2.13
N GLY A 265 -25.74 0.61 -1.52
CA GLY A 265 -25.82 0.74 -0.06
C GLY A 265 -26.99 -0.04 0.54
N TYR A 266 -26.80 -0.48 1.79
CA TYR A 266 -27.86 -1.05 2.64
C TYR A 266 -28.63 -2.25 2.04
N VAL A 267 -28.11 -2.89 1.00
CA VAL A 267 -28.84 -3.93 0.24
C VAL A 267 -29.38 -5.01 1.15
N PHE A 268 -28.58 -5.54 2.09
CA PHE A 268 -28.99 -6.57 3.05
C PHE A 268 -29.17 -6.03 4.46
N SER A 269 -29.20 -4.70 4.65
CA SER A 269 -29.28 -4.14 6.01
C SER A 269 -30.54 -4.63 6.74
N SER A 270 -30.40 -4.89 8.04
CA SER A 270 -31.44 -5.43 8.93
C SER A 270 -31.99 -6.81 8.49
N CYS A 271 -31.27 -7.57 7.65
CA CYS A 271 -31.63 -8.96 7.34
C CYS A 271 -31.25 -9.89 8.50
N ASN A 272 -31.98 -9.78 9.61
CA ASN A 272 -31.69 -10.51 10.85
C ASN A 272 -31.85 -12.04 10.73
N SER A 273 -32.37 -12.57 9.63
CA SER A 273 -32.43 -14.02 9.38
C SER A 273 -31.28 -14.54 8.51
N LEU A 274 -30.47 -13.65 7.92
CA LEU A 274 -29.42 -14.00 6.98
C LEU A 274 -28.25 -14.63 7.74
N ILE A 275 -27.88 -15.84 7.33
CA ILE A 275 -26.81 -16.66 7.94
C ILE A 275 -25.60 -16.69 7.02
N ASN A 276 -25.80 -16.94 5.72
CA ASN A 276 -24.71 -17.14 4.76
C ASN A 276 -24.89 -16.32 3.48
N VAL A 277 -23.79 -15.75 2.99
CA VAL A 277 -23.72 -15.06 1.69
C VAL A 277 -22.59 -15.65 0.87
N THR A 278 -22.86 -15.95 -0.40
CA THR A 278 -21.84 -16.45 -1.34
C THR A 278 -21.77 -15.55 -2.57
N PHE A 279 -20.60 -15.00 -2.85
CA PHE A 279 -20.30 -14.27 -4.08
C PHE A 279 -19.62 -15.20 -5.09
N LEU A 280 -20.22 -15.37 -6.28
CA LEU A 280 -19.66 -16.26 -7.31
C LEU A 280 -18.64 -15.58 -8.23
N GLY A 281 -18.65 -14.24 -8.33
CA GLY A 281 -17.72 -13.47 -9.14
C GLY A 281 -17.26 -12.18 -8.46
N PRO A 282 -16.24 -11.51 -9.02
CA PRO A 282 -15.70 -10.28 -8.45
C PRO A 282 -16.71 -9.15 -8.54
N ILE A 283 -16.87 -8.43 -7.43
CA ILE A 283 -17.71 -7.25 -7.27
C ILE A 283 -16.81 -6.02 -7.38
N ASP A 284 -17.15 -5.10 -8.27
CA ASP A 284 -16.37 -3.88 -8.53
C ASP A 284 -16.66 -2.80 -7.47
N TYR A 285 -17.88 -2.80 -6.91
CA TYR A 285 -18.32 -1.82 -5.93
C TYR A 285 -19.29 -2.40 -4.91
N PHE A 286 -18.98 -2.20 -3.63
CA PHE A 286 -19.89 -2.37 -2.51
C PHE A 286 -20.26 -1.00 -1.96
N GLY A 287 -21.56 -0.72 -1.90
CA GLY A 287 -22.08 0.47 -1.27
C GLY A 287 -21.90 0.42 0.24
N ASP A 288 -22.32 1.49 0.91
CA ASP A 288 -22.14 1.61 2.34
C ASP A 288 -23.05 0.63 3.09
N ARG A 289 -22.53 0.05 4.18
CA ARG A 289 -23.37 -0.66 5.17
C ARG A 289 -24.21 -1.81 4.57
N VAL A 290 -23.67 -2.52 3.57
CA VAL A 290 -24.36 -3.62 2.86
C VAL A 290 -25.01 -4.63 3.81
N PHE A 291 -24.29 -5.01 4.88
CA PHE A 291 -24.73 -6.00 5.88
C PHE A 291 -24.98 -5.39 7.27
N ASP A 292 -25.29 -4.10 7.36
CA ASP A 292 -25.50 -3.44 8.65
C ASP A 292 -26.72 -4.01 9.37
N ASP A 293 -26.64 -4.22 10.69
CA ASP A 293 -27.65 -4.90 11.50
C ASP A 293 -28.05 -6.31 11.00
N CYS A 294 -27.13 -7.08 10.41
CA CYS A 294 -27.34 -8.50 10.12
C CYS A 294 -26.91 -9.39 11.31
N SER A 295 -27.71 -9.44 12.38
CA SER A 295 -27.27 -10.03 13.68
C SER A 295 -26.93 -11.52 13.66
N ASN A 296 -27.47 -12.28 12.69
CA ASN A 296 -27.27 -13.73 12.55
C ASN A 296 -26.32 -14.12 11.42
N LEU A 297 -25.66 -13.14 10.78
CA LEU A 297 -24.73 -13.41 9.69
C LEU A 297 -23.47 -14.08 10.24
N GLU A 298 -23.22 -15.32 9.80
CA GLU A 298 -22.13 -16.17 10.27
C GLU A 298 -21.01 -16.29 9.24
N LEU A 299 -21.34 -16.32 7.94
CA LEU A 299 -20.36 -16.58 6.90
C LEU A 299 -20.60 -15.76 5.63
N ILE A 300 -19.52 -15.14 5.14
CA ILE A 300 -19.45 -14.56 3.80
C ILE A 300 -18.35 -15.28 3.02
N ILE A 301 -18.68 -15.83 1.86
CA ILE A 301 -17.75 -16.53 0.97
C ILE A 301 -17.45 -15.64 -0.23
N PHE A 302 -16.19 -15.24 -0.38
CA PHE A 302 -15.70 -14.50 -1.53
C PHE A 302 -15.33 -15.45 -2.69
N PRO A 303 -15.42 -14.99 -3.96
CA PRO A 303 -15.13 -15.79 -5.14
C PRO A 303 -13.67 -16.19 -5.23
N ASN A 304 -13.41 -17.20 -6.06
CA ASN A 304 -12.07 -17.65 -6.41
C ASN A 304 -11.43 -16.78 -7.51
N SER A 305 -11.38 -15.47 -7.25
CA SER A 305 -10.76 -14.48 -8.13
C SER A 305 -10.28 -13.28 -7.31
N PRO A 306 -9.12 -12.69 -7.63
CA PRO A 306 -8.68 -11.46 -6.98
C PRO A 306 -9.67 -10.32 -7.24
N MET A 307 -9.90 -9.49 -6.22
CA MET A 307 -10.75 -8.30 -6.36
C MET A 307 -10.25 -7.15 -5.48
N THR A 308 -10.68 -5.94 -5.82
CA THR A 308 -10.57 -4.78 -4.93
C THR A 308 -11.95 -4.39 -4.45
N VAL A 309 -12.19 -4.52 -3.15
CA VAL A 309 -13.43 -4.13 -2.49
C VAL A 309 -13.35 -2.64 -2.19
N GLN A 310 -14.11 -1.84 -2.93
CA GLN A 310 -14.41 -0.45 -2.60
C GLN A 310 -15.70 -0.42 -1.78
N GLY A 311 -15.69 0.23 -0.61
CA GLY A 311 -16.89 0.37 0.23
C GLY A 311 -16.59 0.76 1.67
N TYR A 312 -17.50 1.48 2.31
CA TYR A 312 -17.40 1.92 3.70
C TYR A 312 -18.28 1.05 4.61
N TYR A 313 -17.69 0.50 5.68
CA TYR A 313 -18.41 -0.35 6.65
C TYR A 313 -19.19 -1.51 6.02
N PHE A 314 -18.58 -2.20 5.05
CA PHE A 314 -19.08 -3.48 4.56
C PHE A 314 -19.31 -4.46 5.72
N ILE A 315 -18.38 -4.52 6.67
CA ILE A 315 -18.57 -5.12 8.00
C ILE A 315 -18.61 -4.01 9.07
N SER A 316 -19.78 -3.78 9.68
CA SER A 316 -19.97 -2.82 10.78
C SER A 316 -19.66 -3.43 12.16
N THR A 317 -19.70 -2.58 13.20
CA THR A 317 -19.35 -2.96 14.58
C THR A 317 -20.33 -3.97 15.19
N ASP A 318 -21.59 -3.95 14.74
CA ASP A 318 -22.71 -4.69 15.34
C ASP A 318 -22.79 -6.17 14.91
N MET A 319 -21.82 -6.64 14.12
CA MET A 319 -21.72 -8.04 13.65
C MET A 319 -20.58 -8.84 14.33
N PRO A 320 -20.78 -9.37 15.55
CA PRO A 320 -19.69 -9.98 16.32
C PRO A 320 -19.24 -11.37 15.92
N LYS A 321 -19.87 -12.02 14.94
CA LYS A 321 -19.65 -13.46 14.66
C LYS A 321 -19.37 -13.81 13.21
N VAL A 322 -19.40 -12.84 12.29
CA VAL A 322 -19.19 -13.10 10.88
C VAL A 322 -17.76 -13.57 10.62
N ASN A 323 -17.62 -14.66 9.87
CA ASN A 323 -16.37 -15.14 9.30
C ASN A 323 -16.34 -14.81 7.80
N LEU A 324 -15.21 -14.34 7.30
CA LEU A 324 -15.00 -14.08 5.87
C LEU A 324 -14.09 -15.16 5.29
N SER A 325 -14.55 -15.86 4.26
CA SER A 325 -13.80 -16.92 3.59
C SER A 325 -13.23 -16.43 2.27
N PHE A 326 -11.92 -16.59 2.08
CA PHE A 326 -11.17 -16.15 0.91
C PHE A 326 -10.36 -17.31 0.31
N THR A 327 -10.36 -17.38 -1.01
CA THR A 327 -9.53 -18.30 -1.80
C THR A 327 -8.42 -17.56 -2.58
N CYS A 328 -8.54 -16.24 -2.72
CA CYS A 328 -7.56 -15.35 -3.34
C CYS A 328 -7.35 -14.11 -2.45
N LYS A 329 -6.19 -13.45 -2.59
CA LYS A 329 -5.95 -12.13 -1.98
C LYS A 329 -6.98 -11.12 -2.46
N THR A 330 -7.64 -10.46 -1.52
CA THR A 330 -8.67 -9.43 -1.75
C THR A 330 -8.22 -8.13 -1.10
N LEU A 331 -8.21 -7.04 -1.86
CA LEU A 331 -7.74 -5.76 -1.36
C LEU A 331 -8.93 -4.92 -0.92
N PHE A 332 -8.85 -4.34 0.26
CA PHE A 332 -9.92 -3.53 0.85
C PHE A 332 -9.58 -2.04 0.81
N SER A 333 -10.56 -1.23 0.41
CA SER A 333 -10.51 0.23 0.52
C SER A 333 -10.60 0.71 1.98
N SER A 334 -10.48 2.02 2.21
CA SER A 334 -10.47 2.59 3.56
C SER A 334 -11.75 2.26 4.33
N ALA A 335 -11.58 1.65 5.51
CA ALA A 335 -12.63 1.33 6.50
C ALA A 335 -13.75 0.37 6.05
N SER A 336 -13.52 -0.51 5.07
CA SER A 336 -14.51 -1.55 4.71
C SER A 336 -14.80 -2.54 5.86
N VAL A 337 -13.81 -2.80 6.72
CA VAL A 337 -13.93 -3.63 7.92
C VAL A 337 -13.79 -2.72 9.14
N ALA A 338 -14.85 -2.56 9.93
CA ALA A 338 -14.88 -1.63 11.07
C ALA A 338 -14.34 -2.21 12.38
N ARG A 339 -14.08 -3.53 12.43
CA ARG A 339 -13.72 -4.28 13.63
C ARG A 339 -12.80 -5.44 13.29
N ASN A 340 -12.15 -6.03 14.28
CA ASN A 340 -11.49 -7.31 14.06
C ASN A 340 -12.54 -8.37 13.69
N THR A 341 -12.32 -9.02 12.56
CA THR A 341 -13.25 -10.00 11.98
C THR A 341 -12.50 -11.29 11.67
N ASN A 342 -13.07 -12.44 12.01
CA ASN A 342 -12.47 -13.72 11.71
C ASN A 342 -12.41 -13.94 10.19
N VAL A 343 -11.31 -14.53 9.73
CA VAL A 343 -11.14 -14.89 8.33
C VAL A 343 -10.63 -16.32 8.19
N SER A 344 -11.08 -16.99 7.12
CA SER A 344 -10.54 -18.25 6.64
C SER A 344 -9.89 -18.00 5.29
N ILE A 345 -8.56 -18.17 5.18
CA ILE A 345 -7.81 -17.91 3.94
C ILE A 345 -7.19 -19.23 3.47
N LEU A 346 -7.74 -19.79 2.39
CA LEU A 346 -7.44 -21.16 1.96
C LEU A 346 -5.95 -21.40 1.66
N TYR A 347 -5.26 -20.42 1.08
CA TYR A 347 -3.87 -20.56 0.66
C TYR A 347 -2.84 -20.28 1.77
N LEU A 348 -3.25 -19.73 2.91
CA LEU A 348 -2.35 -19.50 4.05
C LEU A 348 -2.25 -20.71 4.98
N ASN A 349 -3.19 -21.67 4.90
CA ASN A 349 -3.22 -22.88 5.76
C ASN A 349 -3.09 -22.60 7.27
N GLU A 350 -3.53 -21.43 7.72
CA GLU A 350 -3.41 -20.99 9.11
C GLU A 350 -4.80 -20.83 9.74
N PRO A 351 -5.07 -21.47 10.90
CA PRO A 351 -6.35 -21.36 11.57
C PRO A 351 -6.43 -20.05 12.38
N ASN A 352 -7.66 -19.59 12.62
CA ASN A 352 -7.95 -18.47 13.54
C ASN A 352 -7.26 -17.15 13.15
N LEU A 353 -7.25 -16.84 11.86
CA LEU A 353 -6.82 -15.53 11.39
C LEU A 353 -7.93 -14.50 11.58
N ILE A 354 -7.51 -13.24 11.70
CA ILE A 354 -8.39 -12.08 11.68
C ILE A 354 -7.94 -11.09 10.62
N ILE A 355 -8.89 -10.33 10.09
CA ILE A 355 -8.63 -9.07 9.41
C ILE A 355 -8.93 -7.92 10.38
N THR A 356 -7.98 -7.00 10.56
CA THR A 356 -8.14 -5.81 11.39
C THR A 356 -8.72 -4.64 10.60
N PRO A 357 -9.21 -3.57 11.26
CA PRO A 357 -9.66 -2.35 10.58
C PRO A 357 -8.58 -1.69 9.70
N ASP A 358 -7.31 -1.88 10.07
CA ASP A 358 -6.16 -1.41 9.31
C ASP A 358 -5.78 -2.33 8.14
N ARG A 359 -6.56 -3.42 7.93
CA ARG A 359 -6.44 -4.41 6.84
C ARG A 359 -5.20 -5.30 6.97
N PHE A 360 -4.74 -5.52 8.20
CA PHE A 360 -3.76 -6.57 8.48
C PHE A 360 -4.48 -7.91 8.60
N ILE A 361 -3.93 -8.93 7.95
CA ILE A 361 -4.26 -10.33 8.19
C ILE A 361 -3.32 -10.82 9.28
N MET A 362 -3.88 -11.14 10.45
CA MET A 362 -3.10 -11.42 11.66
C MET A 362 -3.57 -12.70 12.34
N SER A 363 -2.72 -13.27 13.20
CA SER A 363 -3.17 -14.23 14.20
C SER A 363 -4.20 -13.59 15.15
N SER A 364 -5.10 -14.38 15.74
CA SER A 364 -6.16 -13.89 16.63
C SER A 364 -5.66 -13.15 17.88
N ASP A 365 -4.46 -13.47 18.34
CA ASP A 365 -3.73 -12.78 19.43
C ASP A 365 -2.99 -11.52 18.96
N GLN A 366 -3.04 -11.19 17.66
CA GLN A 366 -2.39 -10.05 17.02
C GLN A 366 -0.86 -10.00 17.17
N THR A 367 -0.21 -11.16 17.31
CA THR A 367 1.25 -11.24 17.45
C THR A 367 1.99 -11.47 16.13
N ASN A 368 1.31 -12.00 15.09
CA ASN A 368 1.90 -12.28 13.78
C ASN A 368 1.12 -11.57 12.67
N ILE A 369 1.80 -10.86 11.79
CA ILE A 369 1.22 -10.34 10.54
C ILE A 369 1.53 -11.33 9.42
N TYR A 370 0.50 -11.91 8.82
CA TYR A 370 0.61 -12.84 7.69
C TYR A 370 0.56 -12.14 6.35
N GLU A 371 -0.34 -11.17 6.20
CA GLU A 371 -0.45 -10.36 4.99
C GLU A 371 -1.01 -8.98 5.28
N TYR A 372 -0.78 -8.03 4.38
CA TYR A 372 -1.46 -6.74 4.35
C TYR A 372 -2.32 -6.60 3.10
N TRP A 373 -3.61 -6.29 3.29
CA TRP A 373 -4.64 -6.27 2.27
C TRP A 373 -5.24 -4.86 2.07
N GLY A 374 -4.41 -3.82 2.23
CA GLY A 374 -4.84 -2.44 2.13
C GLY A 374 -4.09 -1.59 1.12
N TYR A 375 -4.64 -0.40 0.87
CA TYR A 375 -4.00 0.71 0.17
C TYR A 375 -3.87 1.86 1.16
N SER A 376 -2.67 2.11 1.66
CA SER A 376 -2.41 3.24 2.56
C SER A 376 -1.04 3.81 2.26
N TYR A 377 -0.94 5.13 2.31
CA TYR A 377 0.36 5.79 2.17
C TYR A 377 1.29 5.45 3.34
N SER A 378 0.72 5.34 4.54
CA SER A 378 1.42 4.98 5.75
C SER A 378 0.59 4.04 6.62
N ILE A 379 1.28 3.18 7.37
CA ILE A 379 0.65 2.29 8.35
C ILE A 379 1.46 2.28 9.64
N THR A 380 0.80 1.99 10.75
CA THR A 380 1.44 1.74 12.04
C THR A 380 1.33 0.26 12.36
N ILE A 381 2.46 -0.39 12.60
CA ILE A 381 2.53 -1.76 13.08
C ILE A 381 2.16 -1.77 14.57
N PRO A 382 1.13 -2.53 14.99
CA PRO A 382 0.69 -2.57 16.38
C PRO A 382 1.79 -3.05 17.35
N GLU A 383 1.73 -2.57 18.60
CA GLU A 383 2.70 -2.92 19.65
C GLU A 383 2.81 -4.43 19.92
N SER A 384 1.69 -5.14 19.83
CA SER A 384 1.59 -6.59 20.08
C SER A 384 2.34 -7.44 19.04
N VAL A 385 2.69 -6.87 17.89
CA VAL A 385 3.31 -7.62 16.79
C VAL A 385 4.73 -8.01 17.17
N THR A 386 4.96 -9.32 17.19
CA THR A 386 6.26 -9.93 17.44
C THR A 386 6.93 -10.39 16.15
N LYS A 387 6.15 -10.75 15.12
CA LYS A 387 6.67 -11.24 13.85
C LYS A 387 5.93 -10.67 12.64
N VAL A 388 6.70 -10.27 11.64
CA VAL A 388 6.22 -10.08 10.27
C VAL A 388 6.56 -11.34 9.49
N LYS A 389 5.53 -12.09 9.06
CA LYS A 389 5.69 -13.39 8.42
C LYS A 389 6.20 -13.26 6.98
N GLU A 390 6.58 -14.41 6.42
CA GLU A 390 7.03 -14.51 5.03
C GLU A 390 6.07 -13.79 4.07
N LYS A 391 6.62 -12.96 3.17
CA LYS A 391 5.87 -12.21 2.13
C LYS A 391 4.74 -11.28 2.63
N ALA A 392 4.63 -11.00 3.94
CA ALA A 392 3.49 -10.27 4.49
C ALA A 392 3.19 -8.90 3.82
N PHE A 393 4.23 -8.20 3.39
CA PHE A 393 4.15 -6.93 2.66
C PHE A 393 4.81 -7.02 1.28
N GLU A 394 5.01 -8.20 0.70
CA GLU A 394 5.62 -8.33 -0.63
C GLU A 394 4.81 -7.51 -1.67
N ASN A 395 5.51 -6.72 -2.48
CA ASN A 395 4.93 -5.78 -3.45
C ASN A 395 4.03 -4.68 -2.85
N SER A 396 4.09 -4.44 -1.54
CA SER A 396 3.29 -3.39 -0.90
C SER A 396 3.64 -2.00 -1.45
N THR A 397 2.62 -1.16 -1.57
CA THR A 397 2.75 0.23 -2.02
C THR A 397 2.84 1.23 -0.86
N VAL A 398 2.86 0.74 0.38
CA VAL A 398 3.00 1.56 1.58
C VAL A 398 4.36 2.28 1.57
N GLY A 399 4.33 3.59 1.74
CA GLY A 399 5.53 4.42 1.70
C GLY A 399 6.25 4.52 3.05
N ASN A 400 5.47 4.57 4.14
CA ASN A 400 5.99 4.75 5.50
C ASN A 400 5.40 3.70 6.44
N PHE A 401 6.29 3.00 7.14
CA PHE A 401 5.93 2.07 8.21
C PHE A 401 6.35 2.67 9.54
N TYR A 402 5.38 2.89 10.40
CA TYR A 402 5.60 3.34 11.77
C TYR A 402 5.52 2.15 12.73
N PHE A 403 6.35 2.17 13.76
CA PHE A 403 6.30 1.21 14.85
C PHE A 403 6.09 2.00 16.14
N THR A 404 5.35 1.44 17.08
CA THR A 404 5.16 2.06 18.40
C THR A 404 6.47 2.05 19.19
N GLU A 405 6.66 2.99 20.12
CA GLU A 405 7.89 3.10 20.93
C GLU A 405 8.21 1.81 21.70
N ASN A 406 7.19 1.04 22.08
CA ASN A 406 7.29 -0.22 22.81
C ASN A 406 7.15 -1.45 21.90
N SER A 407 7.47 -1.34 20.60
CA SER A 407 7.31 -2.44 19.65
C SER A 407 7.98 -3.74 20.14
N GLN A 408 7.23 -4.84 20.09
CA GLN A 408 7.69 -6.17 20.49
C GLN A 408 8.28 -6.99 19.33
N ILE A 409 8.60 -6.35 18.20
CA ILE A 409 9.08 -7.05 17.01
C ILE A 409 10.42 -7.75 17.27
N THR A 410 10.45 -9.05 17.01
CA THR A 410 11.62 -9.92 17.16
C THR A 410 12.10 -10.48 15.83
N SER A 411 11.20 -10.63 14.85
CA SER A 411 11.54 -11.23 13.56
C SER A 411 10.81 -10.57 12.39
N ILE A 412 11.56 -10.31 11.33
CA ILE A 412 11.05 -10.03 10.00
C ILE A 412 11.49 -11.21 9.13
N GLU A 413 10.53 -12.02 8.67
CA GLU A 413 10.81 -13.27 7.94
C GLU A 413 11.14 -13.03 6.46
N ASP A 414 11.40 -14.12 5.73
CA ASP A 414 11.87 -14.09 4.35
C ASP A 414 10.89 -13.33 3.43
N TYR A 415 11.44 -12.53 2.52
CA TYR A 415 10.68 -11.76 1.53
C TYR A 415 9.62 -10.79 2.10
N ALA A 416 9.58 -10.58 3.42
CA ALA A 416 8.49 -9.85 4.10
C ALA A 416 8.18 -8.48 3.48
N PHE A 417 9.20 -7.72 3.08
CA PHE A 417 9.08 -6.42 2.41
C PHE A 417 9.68 -6.43 0.99
N ARG A 418 9.84 -7.60 0.36
CA ARG A 418 10.41 -7.68 -0.99
C ARG A 418 9.60 -6.83 -1.99
N ASN A 419 10.31 -6.07 -2.82
CA ASN A 419 9.74 -5.18 -3.82
C ASN A 419 8.74 -4.15 -3.25
N CYS A 420 8.93 -3.71 -1.99
CA CYS A 420 8.24 -2.54 -1.43
C CYS A 420 8.79 -1.25 -2.03
N SER A 421 8.54 -1.03 -3.32
CA SER A 421 9.18 0.05 -4.10
C SER A 421 8.88 1.47 -3.60
N LYS A 422 7.86 1.67 -2.76
CA LYS A 422 7.52 2.97 -2.17
C LYS A 422 8.11 3.20 -0.78
N LEU A 423 8.61 2.15 -0.12
CA LEU A 423 9.23 2.24 1.20
C LEU A 423 10.43 3.19 1.16
N ARG A 424 10.38 4.27 1.94
CA ARG A 424 11.46 5.27 2.02
C ARG A 424 12.33 5.10 3.25
N SER A 425 11.69 4.85 4.38
CA SER A 425 12.34 4.74 5.68
C SER A 425 11.76 3.59 6.48
N PHE A 426 12.64 2.82 7.09
CA PHE A 426 12.30 1.80 8.08
C PHE A 426 13.01 2.18 9.39
N ASN A 427 12.51 3.24 10.04
CA ASN A 427 13.30 3.99 11.02
C ASN A 427 12.75 3.84 12.44
N TYR A 428 13.20 2.81 13.17
CA TYR A 428 13.17 2.76 14.63
C TYR A 428 14.35 1.94 15.15
N SER A 429 14.83 2.30 16.34
CA SER A 429 15.76 1.45 17.08
C SER A 429 14.97 0.25 17.59
N PHE A 430 15.12 -0.91 16.95
CA PHE A 430 14.50 -2.16 17.40
C PHE A 430 15.48 -2.93 18.29
N PRO A 431 15.54 -2.67 19.62
CA PRO A 431 16.49 -3.35 20.49
C PRO A 431 16.23 -4.86 20.56
N ASN A 432 14.97 -5.27 20.38
CA ASN A 432 14.53 -6.65 20.49
C ASN A 432 14.54 -7.42 19.16
N LEU A 433 14.85 -6.76 18.03
CA LEU A 433 14.90 -7.44 16.74
C LEU A 433 16.07 -8.43 16.72
N GLN A 434 15.75 -9.69 16.44
CA GLN A 434 16.67 -10.82 16.45
C GLN A 434 17.02 -11.29 15.04
N THR A 435 16.09 -11.20 14.09
CA THR A 435 16.29 -11.74 12.73
C THR A 435 15.73 -10.84 11.64
N LEU A 436 16.52 -10.65 10.57
CA LEU A 436 16.09 -10.21 9.25
C LEU A 436 16.23 -11.34 8.24
N GLY A 437 15.10 -11.80 7.71
CA GLY A 437 15.00 -12.93 6.80
C GLY A 437 15.64 -12.67 5.43
N MET A 438 15.80 -13.76 4.69
CA MET A 438 16.37 -13.78 3.35
C MET A 438 15.57 -12.87 2.43
N SER A 439 16.25 -12.00 1.70
CA SER A 439 15.62 -11.05 0.76
C SER A 439 14.49 -10.18 1.37
N SER A 440 14.45 -10.01 2.70
CA SER A 440 13.32 -9.34 3.36
C SER A 440 13.11 -7.90 2.92
N PHE A 441 14.14 -7.17 2.49
CA PHE A 441 14.06 -5.82 1.91
C PHE A 441 14.58 -5.76 0.47
N LYS A 442 14.72 -6.90 -0.21
CA LYS A 442 15.20 -6.95 -1.60
C LYS A 442 14.32 -6.08 -2.51
N ASP A 443 14.94 -5.37 -3.44
CA ASP A 443 14.28 -4.48 -4.41
C ASP A 443 13.46 -3.33 -3.76
N CYS A 444 13.76 -2.95 -2.50
CA CYS A 444 13.24 -1.73 -1.87
C CYS A 444 13.95 -0.48 -2.42
N ILE A 445 13.73 -0.17 -3.69
CA ILE A 445 14.51 0.82 -4.46
C ILE A 445 14.49 2.25 -3.90
N ASN A 446 13.54 2.60 -3.05
CA ASN A 446 13.41 3.92 -2.43
C ASN A 446 13.88 3.98 -0.97
N LEU A 447 14.33 2.87 -0.38
CA LEU A 447 14.85 2.85 0.98
C LEU A 447 16.15 3.67 1.04
N GLU A 448 16.19 4.72 1.86
CA GLU A 448 17.31 5.67 1.89
C GLU A 448 18.32 5.35 3.00
N ASP A 449 17.86 4.92 4.16
CA ASP A 449 18.70 4.68 5.33
C ASP A 449 18.22 3.46 6.13
N PHE A 450 19.16 2.74 6.74
CA PHE A 450 18.88 1.63 7.67
C PHE A 450 19.90 1.62 8.81
N THR A 451 19.41 1.58 10.05
CA THR A 451 20.26 1.54 11.26
C THR A 451 20.08 0.24 12.01
N PHE A 452 21.18 -0.46 12.28
CA PHE A 452 21.18 -1.69 13.06
C PHE A 452 21.39 -1.40 14.56
N SER A 453 20.32 -1.51 15.35
CA SER A 453 20.38 -1.25 16.80
C SER A 453 20.72 -2.48 17.64
N SER A 454 20.29 -3.67 17.22
CA SER A 454 20.49 -4.92 17.98
C SER A 454 21.88 -5.51 17.69
N PRO A 455 22.74 -5.73 18.71
CA PRO A 455 24.09 -6.28 18.53
C PRO A 455 24.09 -7.70 17.97
N ASN A 456 23.09 -8.50 18.35
CA ASN A 456 22.99 -9.93 18.03
C ASN A 456 22.01 -10.20 16.89
N LEU A 457 21.72 -9.19 16.07
CA LEU A 457 20.84 -9.33 14.92
C LEU A 457 21.44 -10.30 13.90
N VAL A 458 20.68 -11.35 13.59
CA VAL A 458 20.98 -12.27 12.50
C VAL A 458 20.41 -11.69 11.21
N ILE A 459 21.29 -11.38 10.27
CA ILE A 459 20.92 -10.89 8.94
C ILE A 459 21.15 -12.04 7.96
N MET A 460 20.15 -12.33 7.14
CA MET A 460 20.23 -13.43 6.17
C MET A 460 20.73 -12.94 4.81
N THR A 461 20.92 -13.87 3.87
CA THR A 461 21.42 -13.56 2.53
C THR A 461 20.46 -12.62 1.77
N ASN A 462 21.02 -11.76 0.91
CA ASN A 462 20.28 -10.88 -0.01
C ASN A 462 19.32 -9.88 0.66
N THR A 463 19.39 -9.65 1.99
CA THR A 463 18.41 -8.85 2.73
C THR A 463 18.12 -7.48 2.10
N PHE A 464 19.13 -6.74 1.64
CA PHE A 464 18.99 -5.40 1.04
C PHE A 464 19.43 -5.36 -0.43
N GLU A 465 19.45 -6.49 -1.14
CA GLU A 465 19.83 -6.55 -2.55
C GLU A 465 19.00 -5.54 -3.38
N ASN A 466 19.64 -4.80 -4.27
CA ASN A 466 19.06 -3.78 -5.14
C ASN A 466 18.29 -2.65 -4.41
N CYS A 467 18.65 -2.34 -3.15
CA CYS A 467 18.20 -1.11 -2.49
C CYS A 467 18.97 0.10 -3.04
N ILE A 468 18.70 0.49 -4.30
CA ILE A 468 19.53 1.43 -5.07
C ILE A 468 19.71 2.82 -4.44
N ARG A 469 18.78 3.26 -3.58
CA ARG A 469 18.83 4.56 -2.88
C ARG A 469 19.39 4.47 -1.46
N LEU A 470 19.71 3.27 -0.97
CA LEU A 470 20.26 3.08 0.36
C LEU A 470 21.64 3.74 0.42
N LYS A 471 21.78 4.77 1.24
CA LYS A 471 22.95 5.64 1.30
C LYS A 471 23.84 5.32 2.50
N ASN A 472 23.24 5.06 3.66
CA ASN A 472 23.97 4.80 4.89
C ASN A 472 23.54 3.50 5.56
N VAL A 473 24.54 2.71 5.95
CA VAL A 473 24.39 1.52 6.77
C VAL A 473 25.29 1.65 7.99
N ILE A 474 24.70 1.56 9.18
CA ILE A 474 25.42 1.78 10.44
C ILE A 474 25.31 0.54 11.35
N ASN A 475 26.44 0.07 11.84
CA ASN A 475 26.61 -1.00 12.84
C ASN A 475 26.11 -2.39 12.41
N ILE A 476 26.34 -2.78 11.15
CA ILE A 476 25.98 -4.12 10.69
C ILE A 476 26.81 -5.21 11.40
N SER A 477 26.15 -6.28 11.88
CA SER A 477 26.77 -7.45 12.51
C SER A 477 26.88 -8.60 11.53
N ASN A 478 28.11 -8.94 11.11
CA ASN A 478 28.40 -9.85 9.98
C ASN A 478 27.74 -9.37 8.67
N VAL A 479 28.44 -9.45 7.56
CA VAL A 479 27.84 -9.09 6.26
C VAL A 479 27.59 -10.37 5.48
N PRO A 480 26.33 -10.82 5.32
CA PRO A 480 26.00 -12.02 4.56
C PRO A 480 26.25 -11.87 3.07
N ASP A 481 26.16 -12.99 2.35
CA ASP A 481 26.27 -13.02 0.90
C ASP A 481 25.20 -12.13 0.24
N ASN A 482 25.61 -11.42 -0.81
CA ASN A 482 24.77 -10.53 -1.62
C ASN A 482 23.96 -9.47 -0.83
N CYS A 483 24.26 -9.23 0.45
CA CYS A 483 23.41 -8.45 1.35
C CYS A 483 23.09 -7.04 0.80
N PHE A 484 24.08 -6.36 0.23
CA PHE A 484 23.96 -5.04 -0.40
C PHE A 484 24.35 -5.07 -1.89
N CYS A 485 24.27 -6.23 -2.54
CA CYS A 485 24.54 -6.32 -3.98
C CYS A 485 23.59 -5.37 -4.74
N GLY A 486 24.13 -4.52 -5.62
CA GLY A 486 23.37 -3.56 -6.41
C GLY A 486 22.95 -2.28 -5.67
N CYS A 487 23.37 -2.06 -4.42
CA CYS A 487 23.12 -0.82 -3.67
C CYS A 487 23.98 0.35 -4.19
N ALA A 488 23.65 0.86 -5.38
CA ALA A 488 24.49 1.77 -6.15
C ALA A 488 24.83 3.10 -5.45
N ASN A 489 23.95 3.61 -4.57
CA ASN A 489 24.15 4.86 -3.82
C ASN A 489 24.71 4.65 -2.40
N LEU A 490 25.10 3.43 -2.03
CA LEU A 490 25.66 3.16 -0.71
C LEU A 490 27.00 3.87 -0.56
N GLU A 491 27.05 4.93 0.24
CA GLU A 491 28.23 5.79 0.43
C GLU A 491 28.99 5.43 1.70
N LYS A 492 28.26 5.09 2.77
CA LYS A 492 28.83 4.86 4.10
C LYS A 492 28.34 3.55 4.69
N VAL A 493 29.31 2.69 5.05
CA VAL A 493 29.07 1.42 5.74
C VAL A 493 29.94 1.37 6.99
N THR A 494 29.35 1.12 8.15
CA THR A 494 30.10 0.77 9.37
C THR A 494 29.78 -0.65 9.80
N ILE A 495 30.82 -1.48 9.87
CA ILE A 495 30.74 -2.85 10.38
C ILE A 495 30.99 -2.82 11.88
N ARG A 496 30.17 -3.55 12.64
CA ARG A 496 30.26 -3.61 14.10
C ARG A 496 31.48 -4.44 14.53
N GLU A 497 32.21 -3.96 15.54
CA GLU A 497 33.25 -4.77 16.20
C GLU A 497 32.63 -6.06 16.77
N GLY A 498 33.31 -7.19 16.57
CA GLY A 498 32.78 -8.53 16.84
C GLY A 498 32.22 -9.25 15.61
N SER A 499 32.02 -8.55 14.47
CA SER A 499 31.69 -9.18 13.19
C SER A 499 32.83 -10.07 12.71
N LYS A 500 32.50 -11.25 12.17
CA LYS A 500 33.47 -12.26 11.73
C LYS A 500 33.71 -12.27 10.23
N SER A 501 32.73 -11.91 9.41
CA SER A 501 32.83 -12.08 7.96
C SER A 501 32.22 -10.95 7.14
N ILE A 502 32.78 -10.80 5.94
CA ILE A 502 32.21 -10.11 4.79
C ILE A 502 31.97 -11.13 3.68
N GLY A 503 30.70 -11.34 3.36
CA GLY A 503 30.21 -12.40 2.48
C GLY A 503 30.50 -12.19 1.00
N ILE A 504 30.23 -13.24 0.22
CA ILE A 504 30.40 -13.27 -1.23
C ILE A 504 29.49 -12.21 -1.86
N LYS A 505 30.06 -11.37 -2.74
CA LYS A 505 29.32 -10.32 -3.48
C LYS A 505 28.52 -9.35 -2.60
N SER A 506 28.84 -9.27 -1.30
CA SER A 506 28.06 -8.52 -0.32
C SER A 506 27.91 -7.04 -0.64
N PHE A 507 28.90 -6.42 -1.30
CA PHE A 507 28.88 -5.04 -1.81
C PHE A 507 29.11 -4.97 -3.33
N GLU A 508 28.82 -6.05 -4.08
CA GLU A 508 28.94 -6.01 -5.54
C GLU A 508 28.11 -4.85 -6.12
N ASN A 509 28.68 -4.07 -7.05
CA ASN A 509 28.05 -2.88 -7.65
C ASN A 509 27.65 -1.76 -6.65
N CYS A 510 28.25 -1.69 -5.46
CA CYS A 510 28.14 -0.52 -4.58
C CYS A 510 28.97 0.67 -5.10
N SER A 511 28.55 1.21 -6.24
CA SER A 511 29.34 2.15 -7.05
C SER A 511 29.63 3.51 -6.40
N SER A 512 28.95 3.84 -5.29
CA SER A 512 29.14 5.08 -4.52
C SER A 512 30.00 4.92 -3.27
N LEU A 513 30.37 3.68 -2.90
CA LEU A 513 31.13 3.43 -1.68
C LEU A 513 32.55 3.96 -1.85
N GLU A 514 32.95 4.95 -1.04
CA GLU A 514 34.27 5.58 -1.18
C GLU A 514 35.36 4.97 -0.30
N SER A 515 34.97 4.47 0.88
CA SER A 515 35.90 3.85 1.81
C SER A 515 35.18 2.84 2.69
N ILE A 516 35.92 1.84 3.16
CA ILE A 516 35.42 0.90 4.16
C ILE A 516 36.48 0.59 5.21
N LYS A 517 36.04 0.54 6.48
CA LYS A 517 36.87 0.13 7.61
C LYS A 517 36.59 -1.32 7.96
N ILE A 518 37.63 -2.14 7.93
CA ILE A 518 37.63 -3.53 8.37
C ILE A 518 38.04 -3.56 9.85
N THR A 519 37.17 -4.09 10.71
CA THR A 519 37.38 -4.17 12.16
C THR A 519 38.39 -5.25 12.54
N GLN A 520 38.88 -5.23 13.78
CA GLN A 520 39.89 -6.19 14.25
C GLN A 520 39.36 -7.63 14.23
N SER A 521 38.06 -7.80 14.52
CA SER A 521 37.39 -9.10 14.62
C SER A 521 37.15 -9.85 13.30
N ILE A 522 37.29 -9.20 12.14
CA ILE A 522 36.99 -9.82 10.85
C ILE A 522 38.02 -10.91 10.53
N GLN A 523 37.51 -12.10 10.23
CA GLN A 523 38.28 -13.30 9.90
C GLN A 523 38.18 -13.65 8.41
N TYR A 524 37.06 -13.35 7.77
CA TYR A 524 36.78 -13.78 6.39
C TYR A 524 36.36 -12.59 5.52
N ILE A 525 37.09 -12.35 4.43
CA ILE A 525 36.69 -11.48 3.32
C ILE A 525 36.62 -12.37 2.07
N LEU A 526 35.39 -12.68 1.64
CA LEU A 526 35.12 -13.70 0.65
C LEU A 526 35.14 -13.16 -0.79
N ASP A 527 34.91 -14.05 -1.76
CA ASP A 527 35.03 -13.72 -3.18
C ASP A 527 34.09 -12.59 -3.60
N TYR A 528 34.62 -11.66 -4.40
CA TYR A 528 33.87 -10.59 -5.03
C TYR A 528 33.13 -9.64 -4.08
N SER A 529 33.48 -9.61 -2.77
CA SER A 529 32.78 -8.77 -1.78
C SER A 529 32.64 -7.31 -2.19
N PHE A 530 33.61 -6.72 -2.88
CA PHE A 530 33.62 -5.34 -3.37
C PHE A 530 33.67 -5.24 -4.91
N LEU A 531 33.28 -6.29 -5.63
CA LEU A 531 33.33 -6.31 -7.10
C LEU A 531 32.58 -5.10 -7.69
N TYR A 532 33.20 -4.40 -8.64
CA TYR A 532 32.66 -3.18 -9.27
C TYR A 532 32.34 -2.02 -8.30
N CYS A 533 33.02 -1.92 -7.16
CA CYS A 533 32.97 -0.72 -6.30
C CYS A 533 33.81 0.42 -6.91
N LYS A 534 33.31 1.01 -8.01
CA LYS A 534 34.07 1.93 -8.88
C LYS A 534 34.62 3.18 -8.19
N LYS A 535 33.98 3.67 -7.12
CA LYS A 535 34.44 4.85 -6.33
C LYS A 535 35.22 4.48 -5.07
N LEU A 536 35.46 3.20 -4.78
CA LEU A 536 36.17 2.79 -3.58
C LEU A 536 37.63 3.23 -3.67
N LYS A 537 38.00 4.24 -2.89
CA LYS A 537 39.34 4.84 -2.88
C LYS A 537 40.28 4.14 -1.90
N SER A 538 39.74 3.67 -0.77
CA SER A 538 40.55 3.09 0.30
C SER A 538 39.84 2.00 1.11
N ILE A 539 40.58 0.96 1.47
CA ILE A 539 40.20 -0.02 2.49
C ILE A 539 41.15 0.11 3.67
N THR A 540 40.62 0.36 4.87
CA THR A 540 41.41 0.52 6.09
C THR A 540 41.16 -0.61 7.06
N PHE A 541 42.23 -1.30 7.45
CA PHE A 541 42.23 -2.37 8.45
C PHE A 541 42.73 -1.85 9.80
N SER A 542 42.35 -2.51 10.89
CA SER A 542 43.10 -2.43 12.15
C SER A 542 44.51 -2.99 11.96
N GLU A 543 45.53 -2.31 12.54
CA GLU A 543 46.96 -2.66 12.37
C GLU A 543 47.25 -4.12 12.70
N THR A 544 46.68 -4.62 13.80
CA THR A 544 46.64 -6.04 14.15
C THR A 544 45.21 -6.54 14.05
N ASN A 545 44.99 -7.65 13.33
CA ASN A 545 43.65 -8.21 13.13
C ASN A 545 43.64 -9.74 13.05
N LEU A 546 42.43 -10.32 12.99
CA LEU A 546 42.20 -11.77 12.99
C LEU A 546 41.97 -12.36 11.59
N LEU A 547 42.39 -11.66 10.53
CA LEU A 547 42.10 -12.06 9.15
C LEU A 547 42.71 -13.44 8.83
N ASP A 548 41.83 -14.40 8.57
CA ASP A 548 42.16 -15.80 8.31
C ASP A 548 42.02 -16.16 6.82
N THR A 549 41.08 -15.52 6.12
CA THR A 549 40.84 -15.69 4.68
C THR A 549 40.63 -14.33 4.02
N PHE A 550 41.41 -14.07 2.97
CA PHE A 550 41.29 -12.89 2.13
C PHE A 550 41.32 -13.30 0.66
N SER A 551 40.19 -13.18 -0.04
CA SER A 551 40.16 -13.39 -1.48
C SER A 551 40.69 -12.15 -2.21
N ILE A 552 41.70 -12.29 -3.06
CA ILE A 552 42.17 -11.19 -3.93
C ILE A 552 41.08 -10.74 -4.92
N ASN A 553 40.15 -11.64 -5.29
CA ASN A 553 39.03 -11.32 -6.15
C ASN A 553 37.98 -10.45 -5.45
N SER A 554 38.04 -10.32 -4.12
CA SER A 554 37.14 -9.45 -3.35
C SER A 554 37.21 -7.99 -3.79
N ILE A 555 38.35 -7.53 -4.30
CA ILE A 555 38.60 -6.14 -4.72
C ILE A 555 38.74 -6.00 -6.25
N SER A 556 38.23 -6.97 -7.00
CA SER A 556 38.26 -6.92 -8.46
C SER A 556 37.43 -5.75 -9.00
N GLU A 557 37.88 -5.15 -10.11
CA GLU A 557 37.20 -4.03 -10.79
C GLU A 557 36.96 -2.80 -9.89
N CYS A 558 37.79 -2.62 -8.85
CA CYS A 558 37.84 -1.43 -8.00
C CYS A 558 38.81 -0.39 -8.56
N GLU A 559 38.49 0.20 -9.72
CA GLU A 559 39.41 1.08 -10.48
C GLU A 559 39.93 2.30 -9.70
N SER A 560 39.17 2.82 -8.73
CA SER A 560 39.58 3.95 -7.90
C SER A 560 40.41 3.57 -6.66
N LEU A 561 40.61 2.27 -6.39
CA LEU A 561 41.26 1.81 -5.17
C LEU A 561 42.75 2.08 -5.27
N THR A 562 43.21 3.07 -4.50
CA THR A 562 44.62 3.50 -4.48
C THR A 562 45.31 3.20 -3.15
N ASN A 563 44.55 2.82 -2.12
CA ASN A 563 45.09 2.59 -0.79
C ASN A 563 44.46 1.38 -0.07
N ILE A 564 45.28 0.42 0.32
CA ILE A 564 44.98 -0.58 1.35
C ILE A 564 45.94 -0.31 2.51
N SER A 565 45.40 -0.01 3.69
CA SER A 565 46.24 0.35 4.83
C SER A 565 47.12 -0.83 5.26
N ASN A 566 48.26 -0.51 5.87
CA ASN A 566 49.11 -1.53 6.46
C ASN A 566 48.35 -2.31 7.54
N PHE A 567 48.58 -3.62 7.59
CA PHE A 567 48.04 -4.50 8.63
C PHE A 567 48.86 -5.79 8.76
N SER A 568 48.66 -6.52 9.85
CA SER A 568 49.21 -7.85 10.06
C SER A 568 48.23 -8.75 10.82
N SER A 569 48.11 -9.99 10.36
CA SER A 569 47.51 -11.13 11.04
C SER A 569 48.48 -12.33 11.00
N ASP A 570 48.07 -13.47 11.55
CA ASP A 570 48.86 -14.70 11.49
C ASP A 570 49.00 -15.25 10.06
N LYS A 571 48.06 -14.93 9.16
CA LYS A 571 48.02 -15.44 7.79
C LYS A 571 48.29 -14.42 6.71
N PHE A 572 48.01 -13.14 6.96
CA PHE A 572 48.12 -12.08 5.96
C PHE A 572 48.78 -10.84 6.54
N LYS A 573 49.51 -10.10 5.72
CA LYS A 573 49.94 -8.74 6.07
C LYS A 573 49.89 -7.85 4.84
N CYS A 574 49.67 -6.57 5.05
CA CYS A 574 49.81 -5.55 4.02
C CYS A 574 50.87 -4.53 4.41
N ILE A 575 51.78 -4.24 3.49
CA ILE A 575 52.82 -3.22 3.63
C ILE A 575 52.88 -2.46 2.31
N TYR A 576 52.69 -1.14 2.32
CA TYR A 576 52.70 -0.29 1.12
C TYR A 576 51.83 -0.88 -0.01
N ASN A 577 50.53 -1.06 0.28
CA ASN A 577 49.53 -1.60 -0.66
C ASN A 577 49.84 -2.98 -1.24
N THR A 578 50.80 -3.70 -0.64
CA THR A 578 51.26 -5.01 -1.09
C THR A 578 50.85 -6.03 -0.05
N ILE A 579 50.10 -7.04 -0.48
CA ILE A 579 49.55 -8.10 0.35
C ILE A 579 50.48 -9.31 0.26
N TYR A 580 50.80 -9.83 1.43
CA TYR A 580 51.55 -11.06 1.61
C TYR A 580 50.69 -12.07 2.35
N GLN A 581 50.85 -13.34 2.00
CA GLN A 581 50.22 -14.47 2.65
C GLN A 581 51.29 -15.40 3.21
N ILE A 582 51.03 -16.02 4.36
CA ILE A 582 51.92 -17.05 4.88
C ILE A 582 51.67 -18.37 4.16
N ASN A 583 52.74 -18.99 3.67
CA ASN A 583 52.73 -20.35 3.18
C ASN A 583 53.80 -21.15 3.95
N ASN A 584 53.36 -22.21 4.64
CA ASN A 584 54.12 -22.91 5.68
C ASN A 584 54.62 -21.96 6.80
N THR A 585 55.83 -21.42 6.64
CA THR A 585 56.49 -20.52 7.61
C THR A 585 57.09 -19.27 6.96
N LYS A 586 56.88 -19.09 5.66
CA LYS A 586 57.45 -17.99 4.89
C LYS A 586 56.35 -17.12 4.30
N TRP A 587 56.65 -15.83 4.16
CA TRP A 587 55.75 -14.87 3.53
C TRP A 587 55.89 -14.92 2.03
N GLU A 588 54.79 -15.09 1.31
CA GLU A 588 54.71 -14.99 -0.14
C GLU A 588 53.98 -13.70 -0.51
N LEU A 589 54.49 -12.97 -1.49
CA LEU A 589 53.86 -11.77 -2.02
C LEU A 589 52.85 -12.21 -3.06
N ILE A 590 51.57 -11.95 -2.82
CA ILE A 590 50.46 -12.48 -3.64
C ILE A 590 49.75 -11.40 -4.46
N PHE A 591 49.86 -10.13 -4.06
CA PHE A 591 49.15 -9.04 -4.72
C PHE A 591 49.76 -7.68 -4.39
N HIS A 592 49.90 -6.82 -5.38
CA HIS A 592 50.17 -5.39 -5.24
C HIS A 592 49.08 -4.61 -5.97
N LEU A 593 48.54 -3.61 -5.29
CA LEU A 593 47.45 -2.79 -5.80
C LEU A 593 47.90 -1.96 -7.02
N SER A 594 47.42 -2.30 -8.21
CA SER A 594 47.91 -1.69 -9.46
C SER A 594 47.73 -0.16 -9.56
N PRO A 595 46.64 0.46 -9.06
CA PRO A 595 46.50 1.92 -9.07
C PRO A 595 47.24 2.62 -7.90
N SER A 596 47.98 1.88 -7.07
CA SER A 596 48.74 2.47 -5.96
C SER A 596 49.67 3.60 -6.42
N LYS A 597 49.93 4.57 -5.55
CA LYS A 597 50.87 5.68 -5.79
C LYS A 597 52.32 5.31 -5.47
N ASP A 598 52.58 4.08 -5.03
CA ASP A 598 53.93 3.61 -4.71
C ASP A 598 54.83 3.65 -5.94
N LYS A 599 56.01 4.25 -5.80
CA LYS A 599 57.04 4.33 -6.87
C LYS A 599 58.20 3.37 -6.65
N GLU A 600 58.50 3.08 -5.39
CA GLU A 600 59.61 2.24 -4.97
C GLU A 600 59.14 1.31 -3.85
N LEU A 601 59.45 0.02 -3.98
CA LEU A 601 59.13 -0.98 -2.97
C LEU A 601 60.37 -1.78 -2.57
N ASN A 602 60.51 -2.02 -1.27
CA ASN A 602 61.49 -2.95 -0.72
C ASN A 602 60.78 -4.27 -0.43
N ILE A 603 61.08 -5.30 -1.22
CA ILE A 603 60.48 -6.62 -1.11
C ILE A 603 61.29 -7.49 -0.14
N ASN A 604 60.57 -8.09 0.80
CA ASN A 604 61.10 -9.06 1.77
C ASN A 604 60.09 -10.18 1.99
N CYS A 605 60.09 -11.15 1.07
CA CYS A 605 59.26 -12.35 1.04
C CYS A 605 60.08 -13.51 0.46
N SER A 606 59.57 -14.74 0.50
CA SER A 606 60.22 -15.91 -0.10
C SER A 606 59.88 -16.10 -1.57
N VAL A 607 58.64 -15.82 -1.96
CA VAL A 607 58.15 -15.97 -3.33
C VAL A 607 57.43 -14.68 -3.72
N ILE A 608 57.64 -14.24 -4.96
CA ILE A 608 56.76 -13.28 -5.63
C ILE A 608 55.88 -14.09 -6.56
N CYS A 609 54.59 -14.18 -6.24
CA CYS A 609 53.69 -15.10 -6.94
C CYS A 609 53.26 -14.57 -8.32
N SER A 610 52.70 -15.44 -9.16
CA SER A 610 52.21 -15.07 -10.48
C SER A 610 51.19 -13.94 -10.41
N TYR A 611 51.26 -12.99 -11.34
CA TYR A 611 50.37 -11.82 -11.42
C TYR A 611 50.33 -10.88 -10.21
N SER A 612 51.25 -11.03 -9.24
CA SER A 612 51.28 -10.18 -8.06
C SER A 612 51.38 -8.68 -8.39
N PHE A 613 52.17 -8.31 -9.39
CA PHE A 613 52.27 -6.97 -9.95
C PHE A 613 51.67 -6.93 -11.36
N ASN A 614 50.35 -7.05 -11.45
CA ASN A 614 49.66 -6.98 -12.73
C ASN A 614 49.30 -5.53 -13.09
N SER A 615 49.90 -5.01 -14.16
CA SER A 615 49.69 -3.64 -14.66
C SER A 615 50.00 -2.54 -13.62
N SER A 616 50.93 -2.80 -12.69
CA SER A 616 51.37 -1.87 -11.63
C SER A 616 52.25 -0.74 -12.19
N ASN A 617 51.66 0.12 -13.01
CA ASN A 617 52.36 1.10 -13.82
C ASN A 617 52.88 2.32 -13.06
N ASN A 618 52.64 2.46 -11.75
CA ASN A 618 53.26 3.53 -10.96
C ASN A 618 54.61 3.12 -10.36
N ILE A 619 54.88 1.83 -10.27
CA ILE A 619 56.14 1.31 -9.75
C ILE A 619 57.28 1.55 -10.75
N GLU A 620 58.30 2.27 -10.31
CA GLU A 620 59.51 2.55 -11.08
C GLU A 620 60.70 1.70 -10.62
N LYS A 621 60.72 1.28 -9.34
CA LYS A 621 61.85 0.58 -8.73
C LYS A 621 61.41 -0.50 -7.74
N ILE A 622 61.98 -1.68 -7.88
CA ILE A 622 61.83 -2.79 -6.93
C ILE A 622 63.20 -3.13 -6.35
N ASN A 623 63.32 -3.11 -5.02
CA ASN A 623 64.50 -3.59 -4.32
C ASN A 623 64.17 -4.90 -3.59
N ILE A 624 64.69 -6.01 -4.08
CA ILE A 624 64.66 -7.29 -3.39
C ILE A 624 65.76 -7.28 -2.32
N LYS A 625 65.39 -7.49 -1.06
CA LYS A 625 66.34 -7.58 0.05
C LYS A 625 67.22 -8.83 -0.11
N SER A 626 68.53 -8.71 0.17
CA SER A 626 69.42 -9.88 0.22
C SER A 626 68.89 -10.95 1.17
N ASP A 627 69.05 -12.22 0.79
CA ASP A 627 68.61 -13.40 1.55
C ASP A 627 67.08 -13.48 1.81
N SER A 628 66.26 -12.89 0.93
CA SER A 628 64.79 -12.92 1.05
C SER A 628 64.11 -13.79 -0.01
N VAL A 629 63.96 -13.27 -1.23
CA VAL A 629 63.22 -13.92 -2.32
C VAL A 629 64.06 -15.03 -2.92
N SER A 630 63.47 -16.22 -3.04
CA SER A 630 64.04 -17.39 -3.72
C SER A 630 63.46 -17.64 -5.11
N VAL A 631 62.18 -17.34 -5.31
CA VAL A 631 61.45 -17.61 -6.56
C VAL A 631 60.67 -16.37 -6.99
N ILE A 632 60.73 -16.04 -8.28
CA ILE A 632 59.84 -15.11 -8.95
C ILE A 632 59.07 -15.91 -10.01
N GLU A 633 57.76 -16.04 -9.83
CA GLU A 633 56.91 -16.89 -10.67
C GLU A 633 56.57 -16.23 -12.02
N ASP A 634 55.97 -17.01 -12.91
CA ASP A 634 55.56 -16.56 -14.24
C ASP A 634 54.58 -15.38 -14.15
N TYR A 635 54.71 -14.40 -15.05
CA TYR A 635 53.87 -13.20 -15.06
C TYR A 635 53.81 -12.40 -13.75
N SER A 636 54.70 -12.60 -12.77
CA SER A 636 54.72 -11.83 -11.51
C SER A 636 54.70 -10.33 -11.72
N PHE A 637 55.42 -9.82 -12.73
CA PHE A 637 55.43 -8.43 -13.19
C PHE A 637 54.81 -8.32 -14.59
N ASN A 638 53.54 -8.70 -14.72
CA ASN A 638 52.83 -8.60 -15.99
C ASN A 638 52.49 -7.15 -16.34
N LYS A 639 52.90 -6.67 -17.53
CA LYS A 639 52.57 -5.33 -18.07
C LYS A 639 52.94 -4.19 -17.11
N CYS A 640 54.02 -4.32 -16.33
CA CYS A 640 54.58 -3.23 -15.53
C CYS A 640 55.40 -2.27 -16.42
N LEU A 641 54.71 -1.42 -17.16
CA LEU A 641 55.28 -0.61 -18.24
C LEU A 641 56.30 0.42 -17.78
N ASN A 642 56.25 0.85 -16.51
CA ASN A 642 57.14 1.89 -15.95
C ASN A 642 58.22 1.33 -15.02
N LEU A 643 58.28 0.02 -14.81
CA LEU A 643 59.34 -0.59 -14.00
C LEU A 643 60.70 -0.39 -14.70
N LYS A 644 61.57 0.41 -14.08
CA LYS A 644 62.89 0.77 -14.62
C LYS A 644 64.02 -0.02 -13.99
N TYR A 645 63.93 -0.25 -12.67
CA TYR A 645 65.02 -0.76 -11.87
C TYR A 645 64.58 -1.94 -11.01
N ILE A 646 65.33 -3.03 -11.07
CA ILE A 646 65.19 -4.18 -10.19
C ILE A 646 66.56 -4.84 -9.95
N ASN A 647 66.79 -5.34 -8.74
CA ASN A 647 67.98 -6.12 -8.40
C ASN A 647 67.65 -7.62 -8.24
N PHE A 648 68.64 -8.45 -8.56
CA PHE A 648 68.61 -9.91 -8.44
C PHE A 648 69.74 -10.35 -7.49
N PRO A 649 69.48 -10.36 -6.17
CA PRO A 649 70.46 -10.87 -5.20
C PRO A 649 70.66 -12.38 -5.33
N LEU A 650 71.76 -12.92 -4.77
CA LEU A 650 72.09 -14.35 -4.82
C LEU A 650 70.98 -15.27 -4.29
N SER A 651 70.10 -14.75 -3.44
CA SER A 651 68.99 -15.52 -2.89
C SER A 651 67.94 -15.88 -3.94
N VAL A 652 67.77 -15.06 -4.98
CA VAL A 652 66.81 -15.32 -6.07
C VAL A 652 67.40 -16.42 -6.93
N SER A 653 67.05 -17.67 -6.63
CA SER A 653 67.58 -18.85 -7.32
C SER A 653 66.83 -19.19 -8.59
N ASP A 654 65.54 -18.83 -8.66
CA ASP A 654 64.67 -19.17 -9.78
C ASP A 654 63.83 -17.95 -10.22
N VAL A 655 63.75 -17.75 -11.54
CA VAL A 655 62.92 -16.70 -12.16
C VAL A 655 62.26 -17.33 -13.38
N GLU A 656 60.96 -17.54 -13.28
CA GLU A 656 60.20 -18.31 -14.27
C GLU A 656 60.03 -17.53 -15.59
N ILE A 657 59.62 -18.27 -16.63
CA ILE A 657 59.41 -17.73 -17.97
C ILE A 657 58.35 -16.61 -17.92
N ASP A 658 58.59 -15.55 -18.68
CA ASP A 658 57.68 -14.39 -18.75
C ASP A 658 57.35 -13.70 -17.40
N ALA A 659 58.15 -13.90 -16.34
CA ALA A 659 57.97 -13.19 -15.07
C ALA A 659 57.91 -11.64 -15.23
N PHE A 660 58.58 -11.08 -16.25
CA PHE A 660 58.59 -9.66 -16.62
C PHE A 660 57.91 -9.42 -17.97
N HIS A 661 56.80 -10.12 -18.24
CA HIS A 661 56.03 -9.96 -19.47
C HIS A 661 55.67 -8.50 -19.74
N GLU A 662 55.95 -8.01 -20.95
CA GLU A 662 55.66 -6.63 -21.40
C GLU A 662 56.30 -5.50 -20.53
N CYS A 663 57.33 -5.79 -19.73
CA CYS A 663 58.08 -4.79 -18.94
C CYS A 663 59.13 -4.02 -19.77
N LYS A 664 58.67 -3.13 -20.65
CA LYS A 664 59.53 -2.48 -21.66
C LYS A 664 60.50 -1.40 -21.12
N SER A 665 60.28 -0.88 -19.92
CA SER A 665 61.07 0.24 -19.37
C SER A 665 62.31 -0.15 -18.58
N ILE A 666 62.53 -1.46 -18.36
CA ILE A 666 63.68 -1.95 -17.61
C ILE A 666 64.97 -1.48 -18.30
N ARG A 667 65.89 -0.90 -17.53
CA ARG A 667 67.12 -0.27 -18.03
C ARG A 667 68.26 -0.33 -17.02
N CYS A 668 69.47 0.02 -17.45
CA CYS A 668 70.62 0.07 -16.55
C CYS A 668 70.46 1.17 -15.46
N PRO A 669 70.99 0.93 -14.24
CA PRO A 669 71.73 -0.27 -13.82
C PRO A 669 70.79 -1.44 -13.48
N LEU A 670 71.15 -2.63 -13.95
CA LEU A 670 70.53 -3.91 -13.56
C LEU A 670 71.53 -4.65 -12.67
N ILE A 671 71.22 -4.81 -11.38
CA ILE A 671 72.14 -5.42 -10.41
C ILE A 671 71.83 -6.90 -10.35
N ILE A 672 72.76 -7.75 -10.78
CA ILE A 672 72.63 -9.21 -10.77
C ILE A 672 73.86 -9.80 -10.08
N GLU A 673 73.66 -10.50 -8.97
CA GLU A 673 74.77 -11.05 -8.18
C GLU A 673 75.26 -12.42 -8.70
N ASN A 674 74.38 -13.24 -9.29
CA ASN A 674 74.77 -14.53 -9.90
C ASN A 674 75.09 -14.35 -11.39
N THR A 675 76.35 -14.58 -11.76
CA THR A 675 76.86 -14.34 -13.11
C THR A 675 77.06 -15.61 -13.94
N SER A 676 76.57 -16.76 -13.46
CA SER A 676 76.66 -18.02 -14.21
C SER A 676 75.85 -17.96 -15.51
N THR A 677 76.35 -18.62 -16.56
CA THR A 677 75.72 -18.60 -17.90
C THR A 677 74.27 -19.05 -17.87
N ASP A 678 73.96 -20.09 -17.11
CA ASP A 678 72.59 -20.63 -17.03
C ASP A 678 71.65 -19.70 -16.28
N TYR A 679 72.13 -19.02 -15.23
CA TYR A 679 71.35 -17.99 -14.52
C TYR A 679 71.04 -16.79 -15.43
N ILE A 680 72.02 -16.31 -16.19
CA ILE A 680 71.81 -15.20 -17.13
C ILE A 680 70.81 -15.59 -18.25
N ARG A 681 70.81 -16.86 -18.68
CA ARG A 681 69.80 -17.38 -19.63
C ARG A 681 68.41 -17.41 -19.02
N MET A 682 68.28 -17.82 -17.75
CA MET A 682 67.02 -17.80 -17.00
C MET A 682 66.44 -16.39 -16.91
N ILE A 683 67.24 -15.40 -16.49
CA ILE A 683 66.82 -13.99 -16.47
C ILE A 683 66.44 -13.48 -17.87
N ALA A 684 67.10 -13.94 -18.93
CA ALA A 684 66.70 -13.58 -20.29
C ALA A 684 65.35 -14.19 -20.70
N ALA A 685 65.08 -15.44 -20.28
CA ALA A 685 63.82 -16.13 -20.54
C ALA A 685 62.63 -15.55 -19.76
N SER A 686 62.89 -14.87 -18.64
CA SER A 686 61.85 -14.20 -17.85
C SER A 686 61.29 -12.94 -18.50
N GLY A 687 61.75 -12.56 -19.70
CA GLY A 687 61.29 -11.35 -20.41
C GLY A 687 62.22 -10.15 -20.30
N ILE A 688 63.32 -10.23 -19.54
CA ILE A 688 64.33 -9.16 -19.49
C ILE A 688 65.21 -9.21 -20.76
N PRO A 689 65.32 -8.11 -21.54
CA PRO A 689 66.08 -8.13 -22.78
C PRO A 689 67.56 -8.48 -22.59
N ARG A 690 68.04 -9.52 -23.28
CA ARG A 690 69.44 -9.96 -23.26
C ARG A 690 70.46 -8.84 -23.53
N ARG A 691 70.10 -7.84 -24.34
CA ARG A 691 70.95 -6.66 -24.59
C ARG A 691 71.32 -5.91 -23.32
N LEU A 692 70.41 -5.83 -22.34
CA LEU A 692 70.65 -5.14 -21.06
C LEU A 692 71.66 -5.89 -20.21
N MET A 693 71.66 -7.22 -20.28
CA MET A 693 72.64 -8.08 -19.60
C MET A 693 74.07 -7.89 -20.16
N ILE A 694 74.20 -7.39 -21.39
CA ILE A 694 75.49 -7.13 -22.06
C ILE A 694 75.90 -5.66 -21.85
N SER A 695 74.96 -4.72 -21.96
CA SER A 695 75.22 -3.28 -21.93
C SER A 695 75.35 -2.70 -20.51
N CYS A 696 74.64 -3.27 -19.53
CA CYS A 696 74.93 -2.99 -18.14
C CYS A 696 76.16 -3.84 -17.83
N HIS A 697 77.36 -3.25 -17.73
CA HIS A 697 78.54 -3.98 -17.26
C HIS A 697 78.15 -4.73 -15.99
N ILE A 698 78.00 -6.05 -16.07
CA ILE A 698 77.62 -6.89 -14.93
C ILE A 698 78.64 -6.58 -13.85
N VAL A 699 78.21 -5.92 -12.78
CA VAL A 699 79.11 -5.58 -11.68
C VAL A 699 79.45 -6.90 -11.00
N HIS A 700 80.65 -7.42 -11.28
CA HIS A 700 81.23 -8.52 -10.53
C HIS A 700 81.38 -8.09 -9.07
N VAL A 701 80.43 -8.44 -8.22
CA VAL A 701 80.62 -8.34 -6.78
C VAL A 701 81.27 -9.63 -6.31
N SER A 702 82.61 -9.66 -6.29
CA SER A 702 83.34 -10.70 -5.57
C SER A 702 83.28 -10.42 -4.07
N LYS A 703 83.10 -11.49 -3.28
CA LYS A 703 82.78 -11.50 -1.84
C LYS A 703 83.88 -10.98 -0.89
N GLU A 704 84.80 -10.12 -1.33
CA GLU A 704 85.90 -9.61 -0.49
C GLU A 704 85.93 -8.08 -0.23
N SER A 705 84.97 -7.28 -0.72
CA SER A 705 84.95 -5.82 -0.46
C SER A 705 83.83 -5.36 0.47
N PHE A 706 83.64 -6.04 1.61
CA PHE A 706 82.86 -5.52 2.73
C PHE A 706 83.77 -5.18 3.92
N LYS A 707 84.76 -4.33 3.68
CA LYS A 707 85.40 -3.48 4.70
C LYS A 707 86.19 -2.37 4.01
N SER A 708 85.77 -1.13 4.26
CA SER A 708 86.31 0.14 3.76
C SER A 708 86.03 0.43 2.27
N GLN A 709 85.03 1.27 2.00
CA GLN A 709 85.30 2.67 1.69
C GLN A 709 84.00 3.47 1.59
N ILE A 710 84.00 4.53 2.37
CA ILE A 710 83.11 5.68 2.34
C ILE A 710 83.10 6.25 0.92
N PHE A 711 81.94 6.35 0.27
CA PHE A 711 81.75 7.30 -0.82
C PHE A 711 80.81 8.40 -0.36
N THR A 712 81.42 9.40 0.26
CA THR A 712 80.97 10.78 0.20
C THR A 712 80.93 11.26 -1.25
N SER A 713 79.78 11.77 -1.66
CA SER A 713 79.56 12.91 -2.57
C SER A 713 80.44 13.07 -3.82
N SER A 714 79.83 12.97 -5.00
CA SER A 714 79.79 14.10 -5.96
C SER A 714 78.72 13.83 -7.02
N PHE A 715 78.10 14.89 -7.52
CA PHE A 715 76.96 14.94 -8.46
C PHE A 715 75.57 14.73 -7.85
N TYR A 716 75.10 15.74 -7.11
CA TYR A 716 73.88 16.50 -7.45
C TYR A 716 73.61 17.51 -6.32
N THR A 717 74.20 18.70 -6.40
CA THR A 717 73.72 19.89 -5.71
C THR A 717 73.94 21.10 -6.61
N SER A 718 72.88 21.55 -7.26
CA SER A 718 72.73 22.94 -7.66
C SER A 718 71.24 23.26 -7.75
N ILE A 719 70.82 24.36 -7.10
CA ILE A 719 69.55 25.12 -7.24
C ILE A 719 68.43 24.51 -6.35
N LEU A 720 67.95 25.07 -5.22
CA LEU A 720 67.76 26.44 -4.66
C LEU A 720 67.84 26.39 -3.10
N GLU A 721 68.23 27.42 -2.35
CA GLU A 721 67.39 28.58 -1.97
C GLU A 721 68.20 29.87 -1.61
N THR A 722 67.79 30.95 -2.30
CA THR A 722 67.55 32.37 -1.91
C THR A 722 68.51 33.21 -1.03
N SER A 723 68.92 34.37 -1.59
CA SER A 723 68.79 35.67 -0.91
C SER A 723 68.54 36.80 -1.94
N TYR A 724 67.52 37.63 -1.63
CA TYR A 724 66.77 38.61 -2.43
C TYR A 724 65.66 38.10 -3.35
#